data_AF-A0A1Y5I903-F1
#
_entry.id   AF-A0A1Y5I903-F1
#
_cell.length_a   1.000
_cell.length_b   1.000
_cell.length_c   1.000
_cell.angle_alpha   90.00
_cell.angle_beta   90.00
_cell.angle_gamma   90.00
#
_symmetry.space_group_name_H-M   'P 1'
#
loop_
_entity.id
_entity.type
_entity.pdbx_description
1 polymer ?
#
loop_
_entity_poly.entity_id
_entity_poly.type
_entity_poly.pdbx_seq_one_letter_code
_entity_poly.pdbx_strand_id
1 'polypeptide(L)'
;MTLSEKGGRDHVQVWASTLPPRLICDKTNNERETLRALETFIAAGASGGTSEVAVRQILDVFTIGDREHEEGDDVKFFVLDGMDRAVTHNSPGELIDPPRSGSVDVIELSSNAAEEIDRRRNELYRIKCCAGVGRLRFLLEINSDACTVRSPNMDVSRHLRRSSHRCVAKALEYPYADDITLEFSQSERETFETYRSFYKGSYEEMLSSKREFPLSLRFDAGPRMKATARFRGVSSFRDCKRRKSLAVELHGGSVRLMPGSLSDKFLLISLCIDDRYVKTHLVLSMARKLGLFPHQFRYVRLRVHTRGTREFEHLGLYLLMDDPRASLERQHNSLSIVVRRRSDPDRRTSDPDAVPDVKTFGDGRSEVAEIAARVKYERVVLASELCDSDACYDDLNELMDVDLYLRFIALMTLVQNGDYVDELFLYSSNDLTHRFKIHAWDPDDSFETCHHGGIDAIGSFDWLYCSEGAIDRVLLRSNDMVVRYLEQFNYVVRNGITELELREIVDYQEREIRRLLVNDVDARGLEELRKMQPSIDTASEAIDSIVGSLRYYENLVNFRRRALLRDRDVYAVWDPASSTEWTKLNSTCIPIDVQARSYSKVDQEILLRLNHTGSFALNVSFDPTVVFENSTYIATQEEFVLEAWSLSVETPSCIEGVVSDGFIVISSVCDNQVTGSVIYSVHHRFYHSFANINSPRSMTVQTMRGCGVSI
;
A
#
# COMPACT_ATOMS: atom_id res chain seq x y z
N MET A 1 -7.13 32.01 -1.24
CA MET A 1 -6.05 30.99 -1.36
C MET A 1 -5.17 31.43 -2.50
N THR A 2 -3.89 31.64 -2.24
CA THR A 2 -2.88 32.09 -3.21
C THR A 2 -1.80 31.02 -3.31
N LEU A 3 -1.38 30.69 -4.53
CA LEU A 3 -0.28 29.77 -4.82
C LEU A 3 0.78 30.53 -5.63
N SER A 4 2.00 30.62 -5.09
CA SER A 4 3.14 31.19 -5.82
C SER A 4 4.32 30.22 -5.83
N GLU A 5 5.02 30.15 -6.96
CA GLU A 5 6.20 29.31 -7.17
C GLU A 5 7.45 30.00 -6.62
N LYS A 6 8.32 29.24 -5.94
CA LYS A 6 9.63 29.73 -5.49
C LYS A 6 10.75 29.16 -6.35
N GLY A 7 11.06 29.88 -7.43
CA GLY A 7 12.31 29.75 -8.19
C GLY A 7 12.29 28.69 -9.29
N GLY A 8 12.20 29.15 -10.54
CA GLY A 8 12.25 28.34 -11.76
C GLY A 8 11.28 28.90 -12.81
N ARG A 9 11.65 28.90 -14.09
CA ARG A 9 10.82 29.43 -15.20
C ARG A 9 10.05 28.31 -15.91
N ASP A 10 9.45 27.40 -15.15
CA ASP A 10 8.62 26.33 -15.73
C ASP A 10 7.18 26.51 -15.25
N HIS A 11 6.29 26.89 -16.16
CA HIS A 11 4.89 27.20 -15.85
C HIS A 11 4.12 25.94 -15.42
N VAL A 12 3.62 25.92 -14.17
CA VAL A 12 2.74 24.86 -13.65
C VAL A 12 1.33 25.36 -13.40
N GLN A 13 0.35 24.70 -14.02
CA GLN A 13 -1.07 24.90 -13.71
C GLN A 13 -1.50 24.08 -12.48
N VAL A 14 -2.11 24.74 -11.50
CA VAL A 14 -2.68 24.11 -10.31
C VAL A 14 -4.20 24.30 -10.33
N TRP A 15 -4.95 23.20 -10.22
CA TRP A 15 -6.41 23.22 -10.21
C TRP A 15 -6.91 22.98 -8.77
N ALA A 16 -7.69 23.93 -8.24
CA ALA A 16 -8.42 23.76 -6.99
C ALA A 16 -9.89 23.51 -7.31
N SER A 17 -10.42 22.35 -6.90
CA SER A 17 -11.86 22.05 -7.03
C SER A 17 -12.49 21.91 -5.65
N THR A 18 -13.66 22.52 -5.47
CA THR A 18 -14.60 22.15 -4.39
C THR A 18 -15.36 20.90 -4.83
N LEU A 19 -15.90 20.12 -3.88
CA LEU A 19 -16.81 19.02 -4.18
C LEU A 19 -18.23 19.35 -3.72
N PRO A 20 -19.24 19.26 -4.61
CA PRO A 20 -19.12 18.98 -6.06
C PRO A 20 -18.49 20.16 -6.84
N PRO A 21 -17.91 19.93 -8.04
CA PRO A 21 -17.37 20.99 -8.88
C PRO A 21 -18.50 21.96 -9.28
N ARG A 22 -18.28 23.26 -9.11
CA ARG A 22 -19.27 24.31 -9.44
C ARG A 22 -18.59 25.44 -10.19
N LEU A 23 -19.15 25.80 -11.35
CA LEU A 23 -18.78 26.99 -12.09
C LEU A 23 -19.55 28.18 -11.49
N ILE A 24 -18.85 29.26 -11.10
CA ILE A 24 -19.49 30.50 -10.63
C ILE A 24 -19.25 31.55 -11.72
N CYS A 25 -20.31 31.97 -12.41
CA CYS A 25 -20.22 33.05 -13.41
C CYS A 25 -20.59 34.41 -12.81
N ASP A 26 -19.79 35.43 -13.09
CA ASP A 26 -20.07 36.84 -12.79
C ASP A 26 -21.08 37.44 -13.79
N LYS A 27 -21.99 38.26 -13.27
CA LYS A 27 -23.23 38.75 -13.89
C LYS A 27 -23.05 39.95 -14.82
N THR A 28 -21.85 40.40 -15.15
CA THR A 28 -21.72 41.75 -15.73
C THR A 28 -21.37 41.86 -17.21
N ASN A 29 -20.98 40.80 -17.92
CA ASN A 29 -20.86 40.88 -19.40
C ASN A 29 -21.24 39.61 -20.20
N ASN A 30 -21.12 38.40 -19.64
CA ASN A 30 -21.51 37.17 -20.37
C ASN A 30 -23.02 36.89 -20.34
N GLU A 31 -23.77 37.51 -19.43
CA GLU A 31 -25.22 37.36 -19.34
C GLU A 31 -25.93 37.96 -20.56
N ARG A 32 -25.44 39.09 -21.10
CA ARG A 32 -26.10 39.79 -22.22
C ARG A 32 -25.96 39.06 -23.56
N GLU A 33 -24.81 38.47 -23.84
CA GLU A 33 -24.58 37.69 -25.07
C GLU A 33 -25.25 36.32 -24.99
N THR A 34 -25.20 35.67 -23.82
CA THR A 34 -25.92 34.42 -23.56
C THR A 34 -27.43 34.62 -23.66
N LEU A 35 -27.97 35.72 -23.09
CA LEU A 35 -29.39 36.05 -23.20
C LEU A 35 -29.79 36.43 -24.63
N ARG A 36 -28.94 37.14 -25.41
CA ARG A 36 -29.22 37.42 -26.83
C ARG A 36 -29.24 36.16 -27.69
N ALA A 37 -28.32 35.23 -27.46
CA ALA A 37 -28.29 33.95 -28.15
C ALA A 37 -29.51 33.10 -27.77
N LEU A 38 -29.92 33.11 -26.49
CA LEU A 38 -31.15 32.47 -26.03
C LEU A 38 -32.42 33.11 -26.61
N GLU A 39 -32.51 34.44 -26.67
CA GLU A 39 -33.67 35.17 -27.20
C GLU A 39 -33.82 34.95 -28.71
N THR A 40 -32.71 34.89 -29.45
CA THR A 40 -32.69 34.57 -30.89
C THR A 40 -33.11 33.11 -31.13
N PHE A 41 -32.72 32.19 -30.23
CA PHE A 41 -33.12 30.79 -30.25
C PHE A 41 -34.61 30.59 -29.90
N ILE A 42 -35.13 31.31 -28.90
CA ILE A 42 -36.55 31.29 -28.54
C ILE A 42 -37.41 31.86 -29.69
N ALA A 43 -36.92 32.88 -30.40
CA ALA A 43 -37.57 33.40 -31.59
C ALA A 43 -37.53 32.45 -32.80
N ALA A 44 -36.49 31.62 -32.91
CA ALA A 44 -36.35 30.57 -33.94
C ALA A 44 -37.07 29.25 -33.58
N GLY A 45 -37.40 29.05 -32.30
CA GLY A 45 -38.02 27.86 -31.72
C GLY A 45 -39.48 27.60 -32.09
N ALA A 46 -40.03 28.24 -33.12
CA ALA A 46 -41.34 27.90 -33.67
C ALA A 46 -41.31 26.68 -34.61
N SER A 47 -40.15 26.06 -34.88
CA SER A 47 -40.07 24.86 -35.74
C SER A 47 -39.06 23.80 -35.28
N GLY A 48 -39.43 23.02 -34.26
CA GLY A 48 -39.28 21.55 -34.27
C GLY A 48 -37.88 20.88 -34.24
N GLY A 49 -36.83 21.47 -33.68
CA GLY A 49 -35.51 20.81 -33.50
C GLY A 49 -35.21 20.34 -32.07
N THR A 50 -34.50 19.21 -31.89
CA THR A 50 -34.11 18.64 -30.58
C THR A 50 -32.93 19.36 -29.92
N SER A 51 -32.92 19.38 -28.58
CA SER A 51 -31.97 20.06 -27.66
C SER A 51 -30.47 19.83 -27.97
N GLU A 52 -30.11 18.68 -28.54
CA GLU A 52 -28.72 18.31 -28.85
C GLU A 52 -28.14 19.07 -30.06
N VAL A 53 -28.99 19.43 -31.03
CA VAL A 53 -28.61 20.27 -32.19
C VAL A 53 -28.41 21.73 -31.75
N ALA A 54 -29.19 22.19 -30.78
CA ALA A 54 -29.07 23.53 -30.20
C ALA A 54 -27.77 23.71 -29.42
N VAL A 55 -27.38 22.71 -28.61
CA VAL A 55 -26.11 22.72 -27.88
C VAL A 55 -24.91 22.73 -28.84
N ARG A 56 -24.96 21.96 -29.94
CA ARG A 56 -23.93 22.01 -30.98
C ARG A 56 -23.89 23.34 -31.72
N GLN A 57 -25.03 23.94 -32.06
CA GLN A 57 -25.05 25.26 -32.72
C GLN A 57 -24.59 26.40 -31.81
N ILE A 58 -24.88 26.33 -30.50
CA ILE A 58 -24.32 27.26 -29.50
C ILE A 58 -22.80 27.08 -29.45
N LEU A 59 -22.31 25.85 -29.37
CA LEU A 59 -20.88 25.55 -29.40
C LEU A 59 -20.21 25.95 -30.73
N ASP A 60 -20.91 25.87 -31.86
CA ASP A 60 -20.42 26.30 -33.17
C ASP A 60 -20.36 27.84 -33.29
N VAL A 61 -21.34 28.57 -32.72
CA VAL A 61 -21.28 30.04 -32.61
C VAL A 61 -20.10 30.48 -31.73
N PHE A 62 -19.78 29.72 -30.68
CA PHE A 62 -18.61 29.94 -29.82
C PHE A 62 -17.27 29.51 -30.45
N THR A 63 -17.26 28.76 -31.56
CA THR A 63 -16.01 28.24 -32.15
C THR A 63 -15.73 28.74 -33.58
N ILE A 64 -16.73 29.27 -34.29
CA ILE A 64 -16.55 29.75 -35.67
C ILE A 64 -16.15 31.24 -35.73
N GLY A 65 -16.45 32.04 -34.69
CA GLY A 65 -16.09 33.47 -34.64
C GLY A 65 -14.64 33.78 -34.29
N ASP A 66 -13.89 32.83 -33.70
CA ASP A 66 -12.57 33.11 -33.12
C ASP A 66 -11.39 32.90 -34.09
N ARG A 67 -11.65 32.67 -35.38
CA ARG A 67 -10.58 32.58 -36.39
C ARG A 67 -10.11 33.94 -36.90
N GLU A 68 -10.77 35.03 -36.54
CA GLU A 68 -10.41 36.39 -36.96
C GLU A 68 -9.99 37.31 -35.80
N HIS A 69 -9.83 36.80 -34.57
CA HIS A 69 -9.41 37.59 -33.40
C HIS A 69 -8.13 37.05 -32.73
N GLU A 70 -7.31 36.29 -33.47
CA GLU A 70 -6.00 35.78 -33.05
C GLU A 70 -4.90 36.84 -32.86
N GLU A 71 -5.20 38.13 -32.95
CA GLU A 71 -4.20 39.19 -32.79
C GLU A 71 -4.68 40.24 -31.78
N GLY A 72 -4.28 40.07 -30.53
CA GLY A 72 -4.57 41.04 -29.48
C GLY A 72 -3.99 40.61 -28.14
N ASP A 73 -2.75 41.02 -27.90
CA ASP A 73 -2.17 41.10 -26.57
C ASP A 73 -3.13 41.89 -25.66
N ASP A 74 -3.78 41.23 -24.70
CA ASP A 74 -4.03 41.82 -23.38
C ASP A 74 -4.68 40.84 -22.40
N VAL A 75 -4.04 40.80 -21.23
CA VAL A 75 -4.40 40.21 -19.94
C VAL A 75 -5.90 40.09 -19.65
N LYS A 76 -6.33 38.92 -19.13
CA LYS A 76 -7.49 38.84 -18.21
C LYS A 76 -7.21 37.92 -17.02
N PHE A 77 -7.06 38.52 -15.84
CA PHE A 77 -7.06 37.87 -14.53
C PHE A 77 -8.48 37.82 -13.95
N PHE A 78 -8.78 36.81 -13.15
CA PHE A 78 -9.74 36.94 -12.05
C PHE A 78 -9.18 36.31 -10.77
N VAL A 79 -8.77 37.19 -9.86
CA VAL A 79 -8.64 36.96 -8.42
C VAL A 79 -9.74 37.79 -7.77
N LEU A 80 -10.50 37.22 -6.85
CA LEU A 80 -11.22 38.01 -5.86
C LEU A 80 -10.53 37.86 -4.52
N ASP A 81 -9.64 38.81 -4.23
CA ASP A 81 -9.47 39.36 -2.90
C ASP A 81 -9.28 40.88 -3.03
N GLY A 82 -9.74 41.61 -2.02
CA GLY A 82 -9.86 43.06 -2.05
C GLY A 82 -8.53 43.81 -2.11
N MET A 83 -8.62 44.99 -2.76
CA MET A 83 -7.73 46.17 -2.76
C MET A 83 -6.53 46.26 -3.71
N ASP A 84 -6.63 47.27 -4.59
CA ASP A 84 -5.64 48.28 -4.97
C ASP A 84 -4.16 47.86 -5.14
N ARG A 85 -3.78 47.50 -6.37
CA ARG A 85 -2.88 48.28 -7.25
C ARG A 85 -2.32 47.42 -8.39
N ALA A 86 -2.26 48.06 -9.55
CA ALA A 86 -1.78 47.54 -10.83
C ALA A 86 -0.33 47.08 -10.82
N VAL A 87 -0.03 45.96 -11.51
CA VAL A 87 1.18 45.79 -12.33
C VAL A 87 0.88 44.85 -13.52
N THR A 88 1.25 45.33 -14.70
CA THR A 88 1.15 44.75 -16.04
C THR A 88 2.14 43.60 -16.28
N HIS A 89 1.73 42.60 -17.06
CA HIS A 89 2.58 41.53 -17.61
C HIS A 89 2.98 41.81 -19.06
N ASN A 90 4.17 41.35 -19.48
CA ASN A 90 4.56 41.14 -20.87
C ASN A 90 4.95 39.64 -21.06
N SER A 91 4.39 39.03 -22.11
CA SER A 91 4.40 37.61 -22.58
C SER A 91 5.75 37.16 -23.21
N PRO A 92 5.93 35.99 -23.91
CA PRO A 92 5.10 34.75 -24.03
C PRO A 92 5.90 33.40 -23.96
N GLY A 93 5.18 32.25 -23.92
CA GLY A 93 5.74 30.92 -24.24
C GLY A 93 4.84 29.70 -23.91
N GLU A 94 4.10 29.21 -24.93
CA GLU A 94 3.39 27.91 -25.12
C GLU A 94 2.31 27.40 -24.13
N LEU A 95 1.20 26.89 -24.71
CA LEU A 95 -0.02 26.45 -24.02
C LEU A 95 -0.34 24.98 -24.38
N ILE A 96 -0.78 24.20 -23.38
CA ILE A 96 -1.35 22.85 -23.51
C ILE A 96 -2.82 22.90 -23.03
N ASP A 97 -3.74 22.28 -23.77
CA ASP A 97 -5.20 22.29 -23.55
C ASP A 97 -5.66 21.57 -22.25
N PRO A 98 -6.71 22.08 -21.56
CA PRO A 98 -7.38 21.37 -20.46
C PRO A 98 -8.50 20.40 -20.95
N PRO A 99 -8.85 19.33 -20.18
CA PRO A 99 -9.88 18.37 -20.55
C PRO A 99 -11.30 18.93 -20.37
N ARG A 100 -12.12 18.70 -21.39
CA ARG A 100 -13.54 19.05 -21.47
C ARG A 100 -14.40 18.04 -20.69
N SER A 101 -14.97 18.42 -19.55
CA SER A 101 -16.31 18.00 -19.07
C SER A 101 -16.57 18.40 -17.61
N GLY A 102 -17.65 19.14 -17.39
CA GLY A 102 -18.26 19.41 -16.08
C GLY A 102 -19.68 19.92 -16.29
N SER A 103 -20.66 19.35 -15.58
CA SER A 103 -22.05 19.79 -15.59
C SER A 103 -22.24 21.09 -14.80
N VAL A 104 -23.19 21.93 -15.22
CA VAL A 104 -23.48 23.25 -14.62
C VAL A 104 -24.84 23.19 -13.91
N ASP A 105 -24.87 23.54 -12.62
CA ASP A 105 -26.09 23.92 -11.90
C ASP A 105 -26.07 25.44 -11.68
N VAL A 106 -27.15 26.13 -12.07
CA VAL A 106 -27.33 27.57 -11.91
C VAL A 106 -28.10 27.85 -10.63
N ILE A 107 -27.58 28.72 -9.75
CA ILE A 107 -28.23 29.09 -8.48
C ILE A 107 -28.52 30.59 -8.47
N GLU A 108 -29.76 30.96 -8.18
CA GLU A 108 -30.16 32.34 -7.91
C GLU A 108 -29.65 32.79 -6.53
N LEU A 109 -28.87 33.87 -6.52
CA LEU A 109 -28.35 34.47 -5.28
C LEU A 109 -29.48 35.26 -4.59
N SER A 110 -30.00 34.72 -3.49
CA SER A 110 -30.87 35.45 -2.57
C SER A 110 -30.05 36.25 -1.54
N SER A 111 -30.71 37.15 -0.80
CA SER A 111 -30.12 38.12 0.14
C SER A 111 -29.30 37.52 1.30
N ASN A 112 -29.24 36.18 1.45
CA ASN A 112 -28.44 35.48 2.46
C ASN A 112 -27.11 34.91 1.90
N ALA A 113 -26.71 35.32 0.69
CA ALA A 113 -25.50 34.82 0.04
C ALA A 113 -24.20 34.98 0.87
N ALA A 114 -24.09 36.03 1.69
CA ALA A 114 -22.89 36.28 2.50
C ALA A 114 -22.70 35.24 3.62
N GLU A 115 -23.76 34.85 4.33
CA GLU A 115 -23.70 33.79 5.35
C GLU A 115 -23.43 32.41 4.71
N GLU A 116 -24.01 32.15 3.54
CA GLU A 116 -23.80 30.91 2.80
C GLU A 116 -22.36 30.80 2.26
N ILE A 117 -21.74 31.93 1.89
CA ILE A 117 -20.33 32.02 1.46
C ILE A 117 -19.37 31.83 2.65
N ASP A 118 -19.62 32.47 3.80
CA ASP A 118 -18.78 32.30 5.00
C ASP A 118 -18.92 30.90 5.62
N ARG A 119 -20.11 30.28 5.53
CA ARG A 119 -20.32 28.87 5.87
C ARG A 119 -19.47 27.94 4.98
N ARG A 120 -19.37 28.24 3.68
CA ARG A 120 -18.62 27.45 2.69
C ARG A 120 -17.12 27.74 2.63
N ARG A 121 -16.64 28.89 3.12
CA ARG A 121 -15.21 29.16 3.36
C ARG A 121 -14.56 28.19 4.35
N ASN A 122 -15.38 27.56 5.19
CA ASN A 122 -14.96 26.52 6.14
C ASN A 122 -15.01 25.10 5.53
N GLU A 123 -15.38 24.93 4.25
CA GLU A 123 -15.33 23.65 3.54
C GLU A 123 -13.92 23.35 3.02
N LEU A 124 -13.52 22.07 3.13
CA LEU A 124 -12.18 21.58 2.77
C LEU A 124 -11.90 21.70 1.26
N TYR A 125 -10.78 22.33 0.90
CA TYR A 125 -10.31 22.41 -0.48
C TYR A 125 -9.49 21.18 -0.89
N ARG A 126 -9.75 20.62 -2.08
CA ARG A 126 -8.92 19.59 -2.71
C ARG A 126 -8.06 20.24 -3.79
N ILE A 127 -6.74 20.19 -3.61
CA ILE A 127 -5.76 20.64 -4.61
C ILE A 127 -5.38 19.44 -5.45
N LYS A 128 -5.56 19.52 -6.77
CA LYS A 128 -5.10 18.52 -7.74
C LYS A 128 -4.04 19.19 -8.62
N CYS A 129 -2.87 18.56 -8.72
CA CYS A 129 -1.80 19.00 -9.61
C CYS A 129 -1.74 18.04 -10.79
N CYS A 130 -1.82 18.56 -12.01
CA CYS A 130 -1.58 17.75 -13.21
C CYS A 130 -0.10 17.31 -13.24
N ALA A 131 0.14 16.05 -13.57
CA ALA A 131 1.48 15.44 -13.56
C ALA A 131 2.42 16.12 -14.57
N GLY A 132 3.70 16.27 -14.20
CA GLY A 132 4.75 16.71 -15.11
C GLY A 132 5.99 17.30 -14.44
N VAL A 133 5.89 17.81 -13.20
CA VAL A 133 7.02 18.56 -12.61
C VAL A 133 7.45 17.98 -11.27
N GLY A 134 8.33 16.99 -11.38
CA GLY A 134 9.13 16.55 -10.24
C GLY A 134 10.03 17.71 -9.78
N ARG A 135 9.98 18.01 -8.48
CA ARG A 135 10.85 18.94 -7.71
C ARG A 135 10.35 20.36 -7.40
N LEU A 136 9.12 20.76 -7.74
CA LEU A 136 8.66 22.12 -7.38
C LEU A 136 8.14 22.25 -5.94
N ARG A 137 8.40 23.43 -5.35
CA ARG A 137 7.92 23.88 -4.03
C ARG A 137 6.94 25.05 -4.22
N PHE A 138 5.73 24.91 -3.71
CA PHE A 138 4.66 25.91 -3.77
C PHE A 138 4.50 26.58 -2.41
N LEU A 139 4.13 27.86 -2.36
CA LEU A 139 3.64 28.51 -1.15
C LEU A 139 2.10 28.42 -1.12
N LEU A 140 1.54 27.77 -0.11
CA LEU A 140 0.10 27.68 0.15
C LEU A 140 -0.26 28.66 1.28
N GLU A 141 -1.10 29.65 0.96
CA GLU A 141 -1.64 30.61 1.94
C GLU A 141 -3.12 30.32 2.23
N ILE A 142 -3.42 30.05 3.50
CA ILE A 142 -4.78 29.92 4.05
C ILE A 142 -4.90 30.95 5.18
N ASN A 143 -5.67 32.02 4.96
CA ASN A 143 -5.72 33.20 5.82
C ASN A 143 -4.32 33.83 6.00
N SER A 144 -3.91 34.12 7.25
CA SER A 144 -2.59 34.67 7.60
C SER A 144 -1.48 33.61 7.73
N ASP A 145 -1.79 32.33 7.52
CA ASP A 145 -0.83 31.22 7.62
C ASP A 145 -0.34 30.83 6.21
N ALA A 146 0.98 30.94 5.98
CA ALA A 146 1.64 30.57 4.73
C ALA A 146 2.54 29.34 4.94
N CYS A 147 2.48 28.35 4.04
CA CYS A 147 3.29 27.13 4.14
C CYS A 147 3.86 26.66 2.81
N THR A 148 5.10 26.15 2.83
CA THR A 148 5.72 25.57 1.65
C THR A 148 5.31 24.09 1.47
N VAL A 149 4.84 23.74 0.27
CA VAL A 149 4.33 22.42 -0.13
C VAL A 149 5.19 21.88 -1.27
N ARG A 150 5.50 20.58 -1.32
CA ARG A 150 6.22 19.97 -2.45
C ARG A 150 5.26 19.27 -3.42
N SER A 151 5.54 19.39 -4.72
CA SER A 151 4.92 18.60 -5.80
C SER A 151 5.04 17.10 -5.52
N PRO A 152 4.00 16.27 -5.77
CA PRO A 152 4.08 14.82 -5.66
C PRO A 152 5.16 14.26 -6.60
N ASN A 153 5.91 13.26 -6.16
CA ASN A 153 6.99 12.72 -6.99
C ASN A 153 6.49 11.72 -8.05
N MET A 154 5.30 11.10 -7.91
CA MET A 154 4.74 10.12 -8.87
C MET A 154 3.20 9.93 -8.82
N ASP A 155 2.44 10.79 -8.13
CA ASP A 155 0.97 10.67 -8.01
C ASP A 155 0.23 11.86 -8.62
N VAL A 156 -0.74 11.59 -9.49
CA VAL A 156 -1.58 12.60 -10.20
C VAL A 156 -2.57 13.30 -9.26
N SER A 157 -2.76 12.77 -8.04
CA SER A 157 -3.47 13.48 -6.98
C SER A 157 -2.91 13.11 -5.61
N ARG A 158 -2.60 14.12 -4.78
CA ARG A 158 -2.15 13.93 -3.39
C ARG A 158 -2.97 14.83 -2.48
N HIS A 159 -3.67 14.25 -1.51
CA HIS A 159 -4.06 15.01 -0.32
C HIS A 159 -2.76 15.42 0.39
N LEU A 160 -2.54 16.73 0.58
CA LEU A 160 -1.32 17.28 1.19
C LEU A 160 -0.93 16.49 2.45
N ARG A 161 0.11 15.64 2.34
CA ARG A 161 0.63 14.84 3.46
C ARG A 161 2.12 15.12 3.62
N ARG A 162 2.54 15.36 4.87
CA ARG A 162 3.92 15.49 5.34
C ARG A 162 4.74 16.60 4.65
N SER A 163 4.46 17.84 5.01
CA SER A 163 5.54 18.80 5.29
C SER A 163 5.50 19.12 6.78
N SER A 164 6.65 19.27 7.41
CA SER A 164 6.85 19.58 8.83
C SER A 164 6.36 20.99 9.23
N HIS A 165 5.38 21.52 8.50
CA HIS A 165 4.89 22.88 8.63
C HIS A 165 3.49 22.92 9.23
N ARG A 166 3.28 23.94 10.09
CA ARG A 166 2.08 24.23 10.88
C ARG A 166 0.74 24.11 10.12
N CYS A 167 0.70 24.31 8.79
CA CYS A 167 -0.55 24.26 8.02
C CYS A 167 -1.14 22.85 7.85
N VAL A 168 -0.33 21.78 7.90
CA VAL A 168 -0.85 20.38 7.85
C VAL A 168 -1.10 19.85 9.26
N ALA A 169 -0.38 20.37 10.26
CA ALA A 169 -0.53 19.98 11.66
C ALA A 169 -1.97 20.23 12.16
N LYS A 170 -2.58 21.38 11.86
CA LYS A 170 -3.98 21.65 12.23
C LYS A 170 -5.02 20.75 11.55
N ALA A 171 -4.76 20.31 10.32
CA ALA A 171 -5.64 19.34 9.65
C ALA A 171 -5.50 17.92 10.24
N LEU A 172 -4.35 17.59 10.86
CA LEU A 172 -4.11 16.35 11.60
C LEU A 172 -4.61 16.43 13.06
N GLU A 173 -4.83 17.64 13.60
CA GLU A 173 -5.38 17.91 14.94
C GLU A 173 -6.92 17.79 15.03
N TYR A 174 -7.62 17.55 13.92
CA TYR A 174 -9.06 17.27 14.02
C TYR A 174 -9.24 15.94 14.74
N PRO A 175 -9.92 15.89 15.91
CA PRO A 175 -10.15 14.63 16.59
C PRO A 175 -11.02 13.75 15.68
N TYR A 176 -10.50 12.56 15.35
CA TYR A 176 -11.28 11.53 14.67
C TYR A 176 -12.03 10.73 15.72
N ALA A 177 -13.26 10.35 15.38
CA ALA A 177 -14.05 9.58 16.31
C ALA A 177 -13.37 8.25 16.65
N ASP A 178 -13.36 7.93 17.94
CA ASP A 178 -12.85 6.68 18.46
C ASP A 178 -13.96 5.66 18.63
N ASP A 179 -15.17 6.13 18.92
CA ASP A 179 -16.36 5.32 19.10
C ASP A 179 -17.26 5.42 17.87
N ILE A 180 -17.62 4.26 17.33
CA ILE A 180 -18.72 4.12 16.39
C ILE A 180 -19.82 3.35 17.10
N THR A 181 -20.98 3.99 17.26
CA THR A 181 -22.17 3.37 17.85
C THR A 181 -23.17 3.06 16.76
N LEU A 182 -23.50 1.78 16.58
CA LEU A 182 -24.64 1.33 15.80
C LEU A 182 -25.90 1.49 16.65
N GLU A 183 -26.84 2.33 16.24
CA GLU A 183 -28.10 2.57 16.93
C GLU A 183 -29.27 1.98 16.15
N PHE A 184 -30.07 1.15 16.83
CA PHE A 184 -31.19 0.41 16.24
C PHE A 184 -32.51 0.78 16.93
N SER A 185 -33.63 0.78 16.20
CA SER A 185 -34.94 0.57 16.82
C SER A 185 -35.05 -0.88 17.29
N GLN A 186 -36.11 -1.21 18.04
CA GLN A 186 -36.37 -2.59 18.44
C GLN A 186 -36.46 -3.54 17.24
N SER A 187 -37.20 -3.17 16.19
CA SER A 187 -37.37 -3.98 14.98
C SER A 187 -36.10 -4.08 14.14
N GLU A 188 -35.33 -2.99 14.03
CA GLU A 188 -34.04 -3.01 13.34
C GLU A 188 -33.04 -3.91 14.08
N ARG A 189 -33.07 -3.90 15.43
CA ARG A 189 -32.23 -4.77 16.27
C ARG A 189 -32.57 -6.24 16.09
N GLU A 190 -33.85 -6.59 16.05
CA GLU A 190 -34.29 -7.98 15.78
C GLU A 190 -33.79 -8.47 14.41
N THR A 191 -33.86 -7.62 13.39
CA THR A 191 -33.34 -7.92 12.05
C THR A 191 -31.82 -8.13 12.09
N PHE A 192 -31.09 -7.19 12.72
CA PHE A 192 -29.65 -7.29 12.92
C PHE A 192 -29.26 -8.61 13.62
N GLU A 193 -29.94 -8.97 14.69
CA GLU A 193 -29.68 -10.21 15.44
C GLU A 193 -30.00 -11.46 14.63
N THR A 194 -31.10 -11.46 13.88
CA THR A 194 -31.45 -12.56 12.99
C THR A 194 -30.32 -12.82 12.00
N TYR A 195 -29.84 -11.78 11.32
CA TYR A 195 -28.74 -11.90 10.35
C TYR A 195 -27.40 -12.21 11.02
N ARG A 196 -27.15 -11.65 12.21
CA ARG A 196 -25.95 -11.92 13.02
C ARG A 196 -25.93 -13.34 13.56
N SER A 197 -27.08 -13.98 13.77
CA SER A 197 -27.13 -15.33 14.32
C SER A 197 -26.60 -16.40 13.36
N PHE A 198 -26.44 -16.07 12.07
CA PHE A 198 -25.87 -16.99 11.09
C PHE A 198 -24.43 -17.38 11.49
N TYR A 199 -24.22 -18.69 11.66
CA TYR A 199 -22.93 -19.29 12.00
C TYR A 199 -22.59 -20.45 11.05
N LYS A 200 -23.58 -21.26 10.66
CA LYS A 200 -23.48 -22.31 9.64
C LYS A 200 -24.86 -22.49 8.98
N GLY A 201 -24.87 -22.87 7.70
CA GLY A 201 -26.09 -23.06 6.92
C GLY A 201 -25.77 -23.24 5.44
N SER A 202 -26.81 -23.21 4.60
CA SER A 202 -26.65 -23.21 3.14
C SER A 202 -26.05 -21.90 2.65
N TYR A 203 -25.57 -21.91 1.41
CA TYR A 203 -25.08 -20.70 0.75
C TYR A 203 -26.20 -19.65 0.60
N GLU A 204 -27.44 -20.05 0.28
CA GLU A 204 -28.57 -19.12 0.19
C GLU A 204 -28.90 -18.49 1.55
N GLU A 205 -28.81 -19.26 2.64
CA GLU A 205 -29.01 -18.75 4.00
C GLU A 205 -27.93 -17.73 4.39
N MET A 206 -26.68 -17.98 3.98
CA MET A 206 -25.59 -17.02 4.16
C MET A 206 -25.87 -15.72 3.38
N LEU A 207 -26.26 -15.82 2.10
CA LEU A 207 -26.58 -14.66 1.27
C LEU A 207 -27.77 -13.86 1.83
N SER A 208 -28.81 -14.56 2.29
CA SER A 208 -29.96 -13.94 2.95
C SER A 208 -29.54 -13.14 4.19
N SER A 209 -28.62 -13.68 4.97
CA SER A 209 -28.08 -13.05 6.18
C SER A 209 -27.07 -11.92 5.90
N LYS A 210 -26.63 -11.75 4.64
CA LYS A 210 -25.77 -10.65 4.19
C LYS A 210 -26.52 -9.53 3.48
N ARG A 211 -27.86 -9.55 3.52
CA ARG A 211 -28.69 -8.46 2.98
C ARG A 211 -28.48 -7.17 3.76
N GLU A 212 -28.71 -6.05 3.08
CA GLU A 212 -28.66 -4.73 3.71
C GLU A 212 -29.79 -4.56 4.72
N PHE A 213 -29.48 -3.89 5.81
CA PHE A 213 -30.44 -3.51 6.83
C PHE A 213 -30.22 -2.04 7.25
N PRO A 214 -31.30 -1.31 7.56
CA PRO A 214 -31.20 0.07 8.01
C PRO A 214 -30.74 0.14 9.46
N LEU A 215 -29.99 1.18 9.77
CA LEU A 215 -29.63 1.57 11.13
C LEU A 215 -29.40 3.08 11.22
N SER A 216 -29.05 3.55 12.41
CA SER A 216 -28.40 4.84 12.57
C SER A 216 -27.01 4.69 13.18
N LEU A 217 -26.14 5.63 12.90
CA LEU A 217 -24.78 5.69 13.41
C LEU A 217 -24.58 6.94 14.24
N ARG A 218 -23.76 6.81 15.29
CA ARG A 218 -23.21 7.95 16.01
C ARG A 218 -21.70 7.78 16.14
N PHE A 219 -20.98 8.84 15.79
CA PHE A 219 -19.53 8.96 15.96
C PHE A 219 -19.29 9.71 17.28
N ASP A 220 -18.69 9.07 18.28
CA ASP A 220 -18.59 9.58 19.66
C ASP A 220 -19.93 10.14 20.20
N ALA A 221 -19.93 11.41 20.62
CA ALA A 221 -21.10 12.17 21.06
C ALA A 221 -21.73 13.02 19.93
N GLY A 222 -21.37 12.73 18.68
CA GLY A 222 -21.84 13.45 17.50
C GLY A 222 -23.32 13.24 17.17
N PRO A 223 -23.80 13.84 16.06
CA PRO A 223 -25.18 13.69 15.63
C PRO A 223 -25.46 12.25 15.18
N ARG A 224 -26.73 11.84 15.32
CA ARG A 224 -27.23 10.61 14.73
C ARG A 224 -27.33 10.75 13.22
N MET A 225 -26.71 9.85 12.49
CA MET A 225 -26.76 9.76 11.03
C MET A 225 -27.50 8.51 10.61
N LYS A 226 -28.39 8.60 9.61
CA LYS A 226 -29.01 7.39 9.05
C LYS A 226 -28.00 6.64 8.20
N ALA A 227 -28.06 5.32 8.18
CA ALA A 227 -27.17 4.49 7.38
C ALA A 227 -27.82 3.17 6.99
N THR A 228 -27.25 2.52 5.98
CA THR A 228 -27.42 1.10 5.71
C THR A 228 -26.14 0.36 6.06
N ALA A 229 -26.28 -0.88 6.50
CA ALA A 229 -25.14 -1.78 6.62
C ALA A 229 -25.50 -3.18 6.14
N ARG A 230 -24.47 -3.94 5.81
CA ARG A 230 -24.56 -5.38 5.55
C ARG A 230 -23.37 -6.09 6.15
N PHE A 231 -23.55 -7.34 6.54
CA PHE A 231 -22.43 -8.18 6.92
C PHE A 231 -21.56 -8.55 5.72
N ARG A 232 -20.26 -8.72 5.95
CA ARG A 232 -19.28 -9.06 4.91
C ARG A 232 -18.25 -10.09 5.39
N GLY A 233 -17.44 -10.56 4.45
CA GLY A 233 -16.48 -11.66 4.64
C GLY A 233 -17.14 -13.02 4.45
N VAL A 234 -16.35 -14.07 4.23
CA VAL A 234 -16.85 -15.45 4.10
C VAL A 234 -16.53 -16.23 5.37
N SER A 235 -15.25 -16.50 5.62
CA SER A 235 -14.71 -17.13 6.84
C SER A 235 -15.10 -16.34 8.08
N SER A 236 -14.76 -15.04 8.14
CA SER A 236 -15.08 -14.17 9.29
C SER A 236 -16.58 -14.05 9.55
N PHE A 237 -17.43 -14.18 8.54
CA PHE A 237 -18.88 -14.15 8.72
C PHE A 237 -19.41 -15.45 9.31
N ARG A 238 -18.86 -16.59 8.90
CA ARG A 238 -19.21 -17.92 9.38
C ARG A 238 -18.67 -18.17 10.79
N ASP A 239 -17.40 -17.88 11.01
CA ASP A 239 -16.65 -18.38 12.16
C ASP A 239 -16.67 -17.42 13.35
N CYS A 240 -16.95 -16.13 13.11
CA CYS A 240 -17.09 -15.14 14.17
C CYS A 240 -18.54 -14.99 14.59
N LYS A 241 -18.83 -15.46 15.81
CA LYS A 241 -20.19 -15.53 16.35
C LYS A 241 -20.81 -14.15 16.51
N ARG A 242 -20.20 -13.30 17.35
CA ARG A 242 -20.77 -12.02 17.74
C ARG A 242 -20.17 -10.84 16.99
N ARG A 243 -18.85 -10.83 16.81
CA ARG A 243 -18.11 -9.73 16.18
C ARG A 243 -17.95 -9.97 14.69
N LYS A 244 -18.98 -9.61 13.94
CA LYS A 244 -18.98 -9.71 12.47
C LYS A 244 -18.48 -8.44 11.82
N SER A 245 -17.84 -8.59 10.67
CA SER A 245 -17.41 -7.47 9.81
C SER A 245 -18.60 -6.86 9.06
N LEU A 246 -18.58 -5.54 8.88
CA LEU A 246 -19.66 -4.77 8.26
C LEU A 246 -19.14 -3.93 7.09
N ALA A 247 -19.94 -3.81 6.03
CA ALA A 247 -19.87 -2.71 5.08
C ALA A 247 -20.98 -1.72 5.39
N VAL A 248 -20.66 -0.44 5.46
CA VAL A 248 -21.54 0.63 5.94
C VAL A 248 -21.62 1.74 4.91
N GLU A 249 -22.83 2.25 4.68
CA GLU A 249 -23.12 3.39 3.81
C GLU A 249 -23.98 4.42 4.54
N LEU A 250 -23.47 5.65 4.65
CA LEU A 250 -24.16 6.76 5.30
C LEU A 250 -25.14 7.44 4.35
N HIS A 251 -26.30 7.81 4.90
CA HIS A 251 -27.24 8.69 4.22
C HIS A 251 -27.01 10.14 4.67
N GLY A 252 -26.93 11.06 3.70
CA GLY A 252 -26.83 12.50 3.98
C GLY A 252 -25.42 13.09 3.84
N GLY A 253 -24.46 12.34 3.32
CA GLY A 253 -23.16 12.87 2.87
C GLY A 253 -21.95 12.20 3.53
N SER A 254 -20.77 12.48 2.97
CA SER A 254 -19.50 11.93 3.42
C SER A 254 -19.04 12.56 4.74
N VAL A 255 -18.36 11.74 5.56
CA VAL A 255 -17.79 12.17 6.84
C VAL A 255 -16.29 11.89 6.88
N ARG A 256 -15.59 12.61 7.76
CA ARG A 256 -14.16 12.48 7.94
C ARG A 256 -13.87 11.54 9.11
N LEU A 257 -13.60 10.27 8.80
CA LEU A 257 -13.34 9.26 9.84
C LEU A 257 -11.86 9.02 10.12
N MET A 258 -10.99 9.44 9.19
CA MET A 258 -9.56 9.16 9.24
C MET A 258 -8.76 10.29 8.57
N PRO A 259 -7.45 10.44 8.88
CA PRO A 259 -6.59 11.37 8.17
C PRO A 259 -6.59 11.13 6.66
N GLY A 260 -6.98 12.14 5.89
CA GLY A 260 -7.00 12.08 4.43
C GLY A 260 -8.18 11.31 3.82
N SER A 261 -9.16 10.87 4.63
CA SER A 261 -10.41 10.25 4.13
C SER A 261 -11.61 11.18 4.34
N LEU A 262 -12.45 11.27 3.31
CA LEU A 262 -13.80 11.83 3.34
C LEU A 262 -14.70 10.82 2.63
N SER A 263 -15.49 10.05 3.38
CA SER A 263 -16.26 8.93 2.84
C SER A 263 -17.63 8.81 3.49
N ASP A 264 -18.61 8.42 2.69
CA ASP A 264 -19.92 7.90 3.11
C ASP A 264 -19.94 6.37 3.14
N LYS A 265 -18.99 5.69 2.48
CA LYS A 265 -18.85 4.23 2.46
C LYS A 265 -17.58 3.76 3.14
N PHE A 266 -17.70 2.89 4.13
CA PHE A 266 -16.56 2.38 4.87
C PHE A 266 -16.82 0.97 5.39
N LEU A 267 -15.75 0.36 5.86
CA LEU A 267 -15.73 -1.01 6.34
C LEU A 267 -15.39 -0.99 7.83
N LEU A 268 -16.02 -1.88 8.58
CA LEU A 268 -15.68 -2.20 9.95
C LEU A 268 -15.30 -3.67 9.99
N ILE A 269 -14.00 -3.96 9.99
CA ILE A 269 -13.48 -5.34 10.01
C ILE A 269 -13.26 -5.74 11.47
N SER A 270 -13.85 -6.86 11.89
CA SER A 270 -13.79 -7.30 13.29
C SER A 270 -12.43 -7.86 13.69
N LEU A 271 -11.61 -8.26 12.72
CA LEU A 271 -10.30 -8.90 12.91
C LEU A 271 -10.38 -10.14 13.82
N CYS A 272 -11.55 -10.77 13.90
CA CYS A 272 -11.85 -11.85 14.84
C CYS A 272 -11.06 -13.15 14.56
N ILE A 273 -10.56 -13.32 13.33
CA ILE A 273 -9.69 -14.43 12.92
C ILE A 273 -8.21 -14.06 12.98
N ASP A 274 -7.87 -12.77 13.05
CA ASP A 274 -6.49 -12.32 13.25
C ASP A 274 -6.02 -12.68 14.66
N ASP A 275 -4.78 -13.17 14.77
CA ASP A 275 -4.12 -13.32 16.07
C ASP A 275 -4.14 -11.98 16.80
N ARG A 276 -4.89 -11.96 17.92
CA ARG A 276 -5.07 -10.81 18.80
C ARG A 276 -5.31 -9.49 18.08
N TYR A 277 -5.96 -9.51 16.91
CA TYR A 277 -6.36 -8.33 16.14
C TYR A 277 -5.21 -7.49 15.55
N VAL A 278 -3.99 -8.02 15.38
CA VAL A 278 -2.82 -7.19 14.99
C VAL A 278 -2.30 -7.42 13.56
N LYS A 279 -2.48 -8.62 13.00
CA LYS A 279 -1.85 -9.05 11.74
C LYS A 279 -2.23 -8.16 10.55
N THR A 280 -3.53 -8.06 10.25
CA THR A 280 -4.02 -7.31 9.09
C THR A 280 -3.59 -5.85 9.15
N HIS A 281 -3.71 -5.19 10.30
CA HIS A 281 -3.30 -3.80 10.44
C HIS A 281 -1.79 -3.61 10.20
N LEU A 282 -0.97 -4.51 10.74
CA LEU A 282 0.49 -4.49 10.55
C LEU A 282 0.85 -4.62 9.07
N VAL A 283 0.32 -5.63 8.40
CA VAL A 283 0.68 -5.94 7.01
C VAL A 283 0.14 -4.90 6.04
N LEU A 284 -1.09 -4.39 6.25
CA LEU A 284 -1.61 -3.28 5.46
C LEU A 284 -0.81 -1.98 5.68
N SER A 285 -0.20 -1.80 6.86
CA SER A 285 0.68 -0.64 7.12
C SER A 285 2.00 -0.77 6.37
N MET A 286 2.56 -1.99 6.31
CA MET A 286 3.72 -2.31 5.47
C MET A 286 3.39 -2.13 3.98
N ALA A 287 2.25 -2.65 3.53
CA ALA A 287 1.76 -2.47 2.16
C ALA A 287 1.61 -0.99 1.80
N ARG A 288 1.01 -0.18 2.68
CA ARG A 288 0.89 1.27 2.49
C ARG A 288 2.27 1.94 2.37
N LYS A 289 3.24 1.56 3.20
CA LYS A 289 4.61 2.08 3.14
C LYS A 289 5.27 1.79 1.78
N LEU A 290 4.97 0.63 1.20
CA LEU A 290 5.49 0.18 -0.09
C LEU A 290 4.72 0.71 -1.32
N GLY A 291 3.64 1.48 -1.11
CA GLY A 291 2.76 1.97 -2.17
C GLY A 291 1.75 0.95 -2.67
N LEU A 292 1.58 -0.17 -1.96
CA LEU A 292 0.71 -1.29 -2.32
C LEU A 292 -0.70 -1.18 -1.73
N PHE A 293 -0.97 -0.17 -0.90
CA PHE A 293 -2.27 -0.01 -0.26
C PHE A 293 -2.66 1.47 -0.15
N PRO A 294 -3.53 1.97 -1.06
CA PRO A 294 -3.84 3.40 -1.15
C PRO A 294 -4.95 3.87 -0.19
N HIS A 295 -5.57 2.95 0.56
CA HIS A 295 -6.72 3.28 1.42
C HIS A 295 -6.29 3.71 2.82
N GLN A 296 -7.12 4.54 3.46
CA GLN A 296 -6.96 4.86 4.87
C GLN A 296 -7.58 3.75 5.73
N PHE A 297 -6.96 3.50 6.88
CA PHE A 297 -7.50 2.65 7.94
C PHE A 297 -6.95 3.09 9.30
N ARG A 298 -7.67 2.73 10.37
CA ARG A 298 -7.26 2.87 11.77
C ARG A 298 -8.14 2.00 12.67
N TYR A 299 -7.74 1.79 13.91
CA TYR A 299 -8.63 1.18 14.89
C TYR A 299 -9.72 2.14 15.37
N VAL A 300 -10.87 1.57 15.71
CA VAL A 300 -12.01 2.22 16.39
C VAL A 300 -12.63 1.24 17.39
N ARG A 301 -13.42 1.74 18.34
CA ARG A 301 -14.28 0.92 19.19
C ARG A 301 -15.68 0.85 18.60
N LEU A 302 -16.23 -0.35 18.48
CA LEU A 302 -17.59 -0.56 18.01
C LEU A 302 -18.52 -0.85 19.19
N ARG A 303 -19.65 -0.14 19.23
CA ARG A 303 -20.72 -0.36 20.21
C ARG A 303 -22.05 -0.55 19.49
N VAL A 304 -22.95 -1.31 20.10
CA VAL A 304 -24.33 -1.42 19.64
C VAL A 304 -25.29 -0.96 20.72
N HIS A 305 -26.29 -0.19 20.31
CA HIS A 305 -27.29 0.40 21.18
C HIS A 305 -28.70 0.19 20.60
N THR A 306 -29.63 -0.20 21.46
CA THR A 306 -31.05 -0.26 21.11
C THR A 306 -31.75 0.97 21.67
N ARG A 307 -32.39 1.75 20.80
CA ARG A 307 -33.11 2.96 21.18
C ARG A 307 -34.16 2.64 22.24
N GLY A 308 -34.13 3.40 23.34
CA GLY A 308 -35.01 3.20 24.49
C GLY A 308 -34.38 2.39 25.64
N THR A 309 -33.23 1.73 25.41
CA THR A 309 -32.45 1.10 26.49
C THR A 309 -31.31 2.01 26.95
N ARG A 310 -30.79 1.76 28.15
CA ARG A 310 -29.61 2.46 28.70
C ARG A 310 -28.29 1.70 28.46
N GLU A 311 -28.38 0.45 28.03
CA GLU A 311 -27.23 -0.44 27.94
C GLU A 311 -26.61 -0.41 26.54
N PHE A 312 -25.29 -0.43 26.50
CA PHE A 312 -24.50 -0.57 25.29
C PHE A 312 -23.90 -1.97 25.25
N GLU A 313 -24.00 -2.62 24.10
CA GLU A 313 -23.23 -3.82 23.79
C GLU A 313 -21.86 -3.38 23.27
N HIS A 314 -20.81 -3.62 24.06
CA HIS A 314 -19.44 -3.32 23.65
C HIS A 314 -18.88 -4.48 22.81
N LEU A 315 -18.45 -4.18 21.58
CA LEU A 315 -17.86 -5.15 20.66
C LEU A 315 -16.33 -4.98 20.55
N GLY A 316 -15.72 -4.10 21.35
CA GLY A 316 -14.28 -3.90 21.39
C GLY A 316 -13.72 -3.25 20.12
N LEU A 317 -12.48 -3.62 19.77
CA LEU A 317 -11.72 -3.02 18.67
C LEU A 317 -12.19 -3.51 17.30
N TYR A 318 -12.27 -2.61 16.33
CA TYR A 318 -12.52 -2.90 14.92
C TYR A 318 -11.52 -2.12 14.08
N LEU A 319 -11.17 -2.66 12.92
CA LEU A 319 -10.44 -1.92 11.89
C LEU A 319 -11.45 -1.15 11.03
N LEU A 320 -11.46 0.17 11.20
CA LEU A 320 -12.14 1.06 10.27
C LEU A 320 -11.26 1.21 9.03
N MET A 321 -11.84 1.04 7.85
CA MET A 321 -11.16 1.20 6.57
C MET A 321 -12.07 1.87 5.55
N ASP A 322 -11.51 2.67 4.64
CA ASP A 322 -12.28 3.12 3.49
C ASP A 322 -12.78 1.94 2.66
N ASP A 323 -13.99 2.03 2.10
CA ASP A 323 -14.37 1.06 1.07
C ASP A 323 -13.40 1.18 -0.12
N PRO A 324 -12.70 0.11 -0.52
CA PRO A 324 -11.63 0.19 -1.51
C PRO A 324 -12.10 0.78 -2.84
N ARG A 325 -13.27 0.34 -3.31
CA ARG A 325 -13.84 0.74 -4.60
C ARG A 325 -14.27 2.20 -4.57
N ALA A 326 -15.02 2.60 -3.54
CA ALA A 326 -15.44 3.99 -3.37
C ALA A 326 -14.24 4.93 -3.15
N SER A 327 -13.21 4.45 -2.44
CA SER A 327 -11.96 5.19 -2.24
C SER A 327 -11.23 5.42 -3.56
N LEU A 328 -11.08 4.40 -4.41
CA LEU A 328 -10.47 4.57 -5.73
C LEU A 328 -11.31 5.51 -6.59
N GLU A 329 -12.63 5.37 -6.62
CA GLU A 329 -13.51 6.24 -7.41
C GLU A 329 -13.34 7.71 -7.01
N ARG A 330 -13.12 8.00 -5.72
CA ARG A 330 -12.81 9.36 -5.26
C ARG A 330 -11.39 9.78 -5.59
N GLN A 331 -10.41 8.89 -5.58
CA GLN A 331 -8.99 9.21 -5.79
C GLN A 331 -8.67 9.55 -7.25
N HIS A 332 -9.48 9.07 -8.20
CA HIS A 332 -9.31 9.28 -9.64
C HIS A 332 -10.42 10.19 -10.21
N ASN A 333 -10.13 10.93 -11.29
CA ASN A 333 -11.15 11.70 -12.02
C ASN A 333 -11.95 10.78 -12.96
N SER A 334 -11.30 9.77 -13.53
CA SER A 334 -11.87 8.81 -14.46
C SER A 334 -11.37 7.41 -14.15
N LEU A 335 -11.75 6.87 -12.97
CA LEU A 335 -11.59 5.44 -12.71
C LEU A 335 -12.37 4.66 -13.77
N SER A 336 -11.78 3.62 -14.34
CA SER A 336 -12.39 2.84 -15.41
C SER A 336 -12.76 1.44 -14.92
N ILE A 337 -11.78 0.71 -14.36
CA ILE A 337 -11.92 -0.70 -14.02
C ILE A 337 -11.29 -0.97 -12.65
N VAL A 338 -11.95 -1.81 -11.85
CA VAL A 338 -11.36 -2.50 -10.70
C VAL A 338 -11.65 -3.99 -10.84
N VAL A 339 -10.63 -4.83 -10.71
CA VAL A 339 -10.71 -6.30 -10.82
C VAL A 339 -10.07 -6.94 -9.60
N ARG A 340 -10.78 -7.82 -8.89
CA ARG A 340 -10.15 -8.80 -8.00
C ARG A 340 -9.73 -9.98 -8.86
N ARG A 341 -8.50 -10.47 -8.68
CA ARG A 341 -8.06 -11.66 -9.40
C ARG A 341 -8.91 -12.88 -9.04
N ARG A 342 -8.86 -13.89 -9.90
CA ARG A 342 -9.54 -15.17 -9.70
C ARG A 342 -8.98 -15.94 -8.49
N SER A 343 -9.79 -16.75 -7.84
CA SER A 343 -9.35 -17.65 -6.76
C SER A 343 -8.92 -19.04 -7.23
N ASP A 344 -9.18 -19.40 -8.50
CA ASP A 344 -8.81 -20.69 -9.10
C ASP A 344 -7.81 -20.52 -10.27
N PRO A 345 -6.53 -20.24 -10.01
CA PRO A 345 -5.56 -19.89 -11.05
C PRO A 345 -5.49 -20.92 -12.20
N ASP A 346 -5.70 -22.20 -11.91
CA ASP A 346 -5.71 -23.31 -12.87
C ASP A 346 -7.00 -23.49 -13.70
N ARG A 347 -8.04 -22.65 -13.50
CA ARG A 347 -9.30 -22.72 -14.28
C ARG A 347 -10.01 -24.08 -14.18
N ARG A 348 -9.81 -24.82 -13.09
CA ARG A 348 -10.33 -26.18 -12.93
C ARG A 348 -11.80 -26.23 -12.52
N THR A 349 -12.34 -25.13 -12.01
CA THR A 349 -13.72 -25.08 -11.52
C THR A 349 -14.63 -24.30 -12.47
N SER A 350 -15.89 -24.70 -12.52
CA SER A 350 -16.98 -23.97 -13.17
C SER A 350 -17.71 -23.03 -12.18
N ASP A 351 -17.16 -22.85 -10.98
CA ASP A 351 -17.72 -21.99 -9.95
C ASP A 351 -17.68 -20.51 -10.42
N PRO A 352 -18.83 -19.83 -10.54
CA PRO A 352 -18.87 -18.42 -10.90
C PRO A 352 -18.19 -17.51 -9.86
N ASP A 353 -18.04 -17.93 -8.60
CA ASP A 353 -17.30 -17.15 -7.59
C ASP A 353 -15.78 -17.29 -7.74
N ALA A 354 -15.32 -18.25 -8.56
CA ALA A 354 -13.91 -18.42 -8.86
C ALA A 354 -13.42 -17.49 -9.99
N VAL A 355 -14.32 -16.97 -10.83
CA VAL A 355 -13.93 -16.05 -11.90
C VAL A 355 -13.54 -14.66 -11.35
N PRO A 356 -12.72 -13.86 -12.05
CA PRO A 356 -12.35 -12.51 -11.58
C PRO A 356 -13.57 -11.64 -11.24
N ASP A 357 -13.57 -10.95 -10.11
CA ASP A 357 -14.65 -10.01 -9.73
C ASP A 357 -14.34 -8.63 -10.33
N VAL A 358 -15.14 -8.21 -11.31
CA VAL A 358 -14.90 -7.02 -12.13
C VAL A 358 -15.97 -5.97 -11.86
N LYS A 359 -15.53 -4.73 -11.65
CA LYS A 359 -16.41 -3.56 -11.57
C LYS A 359 -15.95 -2.47 -12.52
N THR A 360 -16.87 -1.94 -13.31
CA THR A 360 -16.64 -0.80 -14.20
C THR A 360 -17.23 0.50 -13.64
N PHE A 361 -16.65 1.62 -14.04
CA PHE A 361 -17.00 2.96 -13.60
C PHE A 361 -17.20 3.90 -14.81
N GLY A 362 -17.94 4.99 -14.63
CA GLY A 362 -18.34 5.93 -15.71
C GLY A 362 -19.61 5.53 -16.47
N ASP A 363 -19.76 6.06 -17.70
CA ASP A 363 -20.97 5.96 -18.54
C ASP A 363 -21.29 4.54 -19.04
N GLY A 364 -20.39 3.58 -18.79
CA GLY A 364 -20.50 2.19 -19.22
C GLY A 364 -20.85 1.21 -18.10
N ARG A 365 -21.75 1.52 -17.16
CA ARG A 365 -22.23 0.51 -16.18
C ARG A 365 -23.20 -0.48 -16.85
N SER A 366 -22.68 -1.32 -17.75
CA SER A 366 -23.41 -2.37 -18.45
C SER A 366 -22.65 -3.69 -18.36
N GLU A 367 -23.39 -4.80 -18.47
CA GLU A 367 -22.82 -6.16 -18.53
C GLU A 367 -21.76 -6.28 -19.63
N VAL A 368 -21.99 -5.63 -20.78
CA VAL A 368 -21.03 -5.59 -21.90
C VAL A 368 -19.71 -4.94 -21.49
N ALA A 369 -19.75 -3.87 -20.69
CA ALA A 369 -18.54 -3.21 -20.21
C ALA A 369 -17.79 -4.05 -19.18
N GLU A 370 -18.50 -4.76 -18.30
CA GLU A 370 -17.88 -5.70 -17.35
C GLU A 370 -17.21 -6.86 -18.08
N ILE A 371 -17.83 -7.41 -19.12
CA ILE A 371 -17.22 -8.42 -20.01
C ILE A 371 -15.97 -7.84 -20.68
N ALA A 372 -16.04 -6.63 -21.25
CA ALA A 372 -14.88 -6.00 -21.90
C ALA A 372 -13.74 -5.74 -20.91
N ALA A 373 -14.05 -5.33 -19.67
CA ALA A 373 -13.08 -5.13 -18.61
C ALA A 373 -12.43 -6.45 -18.16
N ARG A 374 -13.22 -7.53 -18.06
CA ARG A 374 -12.71 -8.89 -17.82
C ARG A 374 -11.75 -9.32 -18.93
N VAL A 375 -12.10 -9.10 -20.19
CA VAL A 375 -11.22 -9.41 -21.34
C VAL A 375 -9.91 -8.63 -21.26
N LYS A 376 -9.93 -7.35 -20.83
CA LYS A 376 -8.70 -6.57 -20.62
C LYS A 376 -7.81 -7.17 -19.52
N TYR A 377 -8.40 -7.61 -18.41
CA TYR A 377 -7.65 -8.31 -17.36
C TYR A 377 -7.08 -9.65 -17.86
N GLU A 378 -7.87 -10.44 -18.59
CA GLU A 378 -7.41 -11.72 -19.15
C GLU A 378 -6.27 -11.54 -20.16
N ARG A 379 -6.14 -10.38 -20.82
CA ARG A 379 -4.95 -10.06 -21.64
C ARG A 379 -3.66 -9.96 -20.82
N VAL A 380 -3.74 -9.46 -19.59
CA VAL A 380 -2.58 -9.44 -18.66
C VAL A 380 -2.16 -10.87 -18.33
N VAL A 381 -3.13 -11.72 -17.98
CA VAL A 381 -2.89 -13.14 -17.68
C VAL A 381 -2.30 -13.85 -18.89
N LEU A 382 -2.90 -13.67 -20.07
CA LEU A 382 -2.43 -14.28 -21.31
C LEU A 382 -1.02 -13.80 -21.68
N ALA A 383 -0.72 -12.50 -21.53
CA ALA A 383 0.62 -11.98 -21.74
C ALA A 383 1.63 -12.63 -20.79
N SER A 384 1.28 -12.82 -19.51
CA SER A 384 2.15 -13.50 -18.55
C SER A 384 2.36 -14.99 -18.87
N GLU A 385 1.43 -15.59 -19.62
CA GLU A 385 1.47 -16.99 -20.05
C GLU A 385 2.27 -17.23 -21.33
N LEU A 386 2.27 -16.25 -22.24
CA LEU A 386 2.77 -16.41 -23.61
C LEU A 386 3.98 -15.54 -23.95
N CYS A 387 4.37 -14.60 -23.10
CA CYS A 387 5.48 -13.70 -23.40
C CYS A 387 6.80 -14.45 -23.60
N ASP A 388 7.65 -13.91 -24.48
CA ASP A 388 9.01 -14.41 -24.69
C ASP A 388 9.89 -14.04 -23.49
N SER A 389 10.74 -14.97 -23.03
CA SER A 389 11.54 -14.81 -21.80
C SER A 389 12.27 -13.46 -21.70
N ASP A 390 12.83 -12.98 -22.82
CA ASP A 390 13.67 -11.78 -22.87
C ASP A 390 12.87 -10.47 -23.06
N ALA A 391 11.56 -10.55 -23.34
CA ALA A 391 10.66 -9.41 -23.54
C ALA A 391 9.48 -9.38 -22.55
N CYS A 392 9.32 -10.42 -21.73
CA CYS A 392 8.20 -10.59 -20.80
C CYS A 392 7.92 -9.37 -19.92
N TYR A 393 8.97 -8.71 -19.41
CA TYR A 393 8.77 -7.53 -18.60
C TYR A 393 8.13 -6.40 -19.42
N ASP A 394 8.68 -6.08 -20.58
CA ASP A 394 8.19 -4.96 -21.40
C ASP A 394 6.75 -5.21 -21.85
N ASP A 395 6.45 -6.43 -22.33
CA ASP A 395 5.10 -6.85 -22.75
C ASP A 395 4.07 -6.71 -21.61
N LEU A 396 4.42 -7.15 -20.41
CA LEU A 396 3.54 -7.02 -19.25
C LEU A 396 3.45 -5.58 -18.74
N ASN A 397 4.54 -4.83 -18.82
CA ASN A 397 4.65 -3.46 -18.30
C ASN A 397 3.87 -2.44 -19.13
N GLU A 398 3.50 -2.78 -20.38
CA GLU A 398 2.51 -2.05 -21.16
C GLU A 398 1.08 -2.21 -20.59
N LEU A 399 0.78 -3.35 -19.97
CA LEU A 399 -0.56 -3.73 -19.52
C LEU A 399 -0.80 -3.52 -18.03
N MET A 400 0.23 -3.69 -17.21
CA MET A 400 0.17 -3.52 -15.75
C MET A 400 1.46 -2.94 -15.16
N ASP A 401 1.38 -2.38 -13.96
CA ASP A 401 2.53 -1.93 -13.19
C ASP A 401 3.29 -3.14 -12.61
N VAL A 402 4.20 -3.69 -13.42
CA VAL A 402 4.92 -4.93 -13.10
C VAL A 402 5.81 -4.75 -11.87
N ASP A 403 6.50 -3.61 -11.73
CA ASP A 403 7.34 -3.35 -10.57
C ASP A 403 6.53 -3.37 -9.27
N LEU A 404 5.36 -2.73 -9.28
CA LEU A 404 4.49 -2.74 -8.11
C LEU A 404 3.99 -4.16 -7.82
N TYR A 405 3.69 -4.95 -8.86
CA TYR A 405 3.27 -6.35 -8.72
C TYR A 405 4.34 -7.24 -8.10
N LEU A 406 5.56 -7.16 -8.60
CA LEU A 406 6.69 -7.90 -8.04
C LEU A 406 6.97 -7.47 -6.59
N ARG A 407 6.78 -6.18 -6.27
CA ARG A 407 6.85 -5.66 -4.89
C ARG A 407 5.75 -6.23 -3.99
N PHE A 408 4.54 -6.45 -4.52
CA PHE A 408 3.47 -7.11 -3.78
C PHE A 408 3.85 -8.55 -3.44
N ILE A 409 4.32 -9.34 -4.42
CA ILE A 409 4.78 -10.72 -4.18
C ILE A 409 5.91 -10.72 -3.15
N ALA A 410 6.87 -9.80 -3.27
CA ALA A 410 7.96 -9.66 -2.31
C ALA A 410 7.49 -9.39 -0.87
N LEU A 411 6.46 -8.55 -0.70
CA LEU A 411 5.84 -8.34 0.61
C LEU A 411 5.18 -9.62 1.13
N MET A 412 4.42 -10.33 0.29
CA MET A 412 3.76 -11.59 0.65
C MET A 412 4.77 -12.67 1.06
N THR A 413 5.93 -12.74 0.39
CA THR A 413 7.06 -13.58 0.81
C THR A 413 7.56 -13.17 2.20
N LEU A 414 7.85 -11.89 2.43
CA LEU A 414 8.42 -11.42 3.70
C LEU A 414 7.50 -11.74 4.90
N VAL A 415 6.19 -11.52 4.74
CA VAL A 415 5.21 -11.79 5.80
C VAL A 415 4.78 -13.26 5.82
N GLN A 416 5.23 -14.07 4.87
CA GLN A 416 4.78 -15.44 4.63
C GLN A 416 3.25 -15.50 4.66
N ASN A 417 2.61 -14.84 3.68
CA ASN A 417 1.16 -14.95 3.53
C ASN A 417 0.80 -16.33 2.95
N GLY A 418 0.06 -17.10 3.73
CA GLY A 418 -0.31 -18.48 3.40
C GLY A 418 -1.41 -18.57 2.35
N ASP A 419 -2.22 -17.54 2.20
CA ASP A 419 -3.25 -17.46 1.17
C ASP A 419 -3.32 -16.04 0.62
N TYR A 420 -2.90 -15.86 -0.63
CA TYR A 420 -3.10 -14.60 -1.32
C TYR A 420 -3.56 -14.80 -2.75
N VAL A 421 -4.14 -15.95 -3.08
CA VAL A 421 -4.46 -16.34 -4.47
C VAL A 421 -5.49 -15.41 -5.13
N ASP A 422 -6.41 -14.82 -4.37
CA ASP A 422 -7.35 -13.79 -4.81
C ASP A 422 -7.19 -12.45 -4.06
N GLU A 423 -6.18 -12.33 -3.20
CA GLU A 423 -5.97 -11.19 -2.31
C GLU A 423 -5.17 -10.04 -2.95
N LEU A 424 -5.50 -9.78 -4.21
CA LEU A 424 -4.97 -8.68 -5.00
C LEU A 424 -6.06 -8.10 -5.89
N PHE A 425 -6.18 -6.77 -5.84
CA PHE A 425 -6.94 -6.02 -6.81
C PHE A 425 -6.02 -5.34 -7.82
N LEU A 426 -6.50 -5.28 -9.07
CA LEU A 426 -5.95 -4.48 -10.15
C LEU A 426 -6.94 -3.37 -10.50
N TYR A 427 -6.47 -2.16 -10.75
CA TYR A 427 -7.33 -1.05 -11.15
C TYR A 427 -6.70 -0.20 -12.23
N SER A 428 -7.53 0.38 -13.10
CA SER A 428 -7.08 1.30 -14.14
C SER A 428 -7.99 2.53 -14.21
N SER A 429 -7.39 3.66 -14.57
CA SER A 429 -8.08 4.93 -14.76
C SER A 429 -7.68 5.55 -16.10
N ASN A 430 -8.59 6.24 -16.76
CA ASN A 430 -8.29 6.97 -18.01
C ASN A 430 -7.42 8.22 -17.78
N ASP A 431 -7.24 8.63 -16.52
CA ASP A 431 -6.33 9.73 -16.14
C ASP A 431 -4.85 9.33 -16.15
N LEU A 432 -4.58 8.03 -16.28
CA LEU A 432 -3.24 7.44 -16.32
C LEU A 432 -3.03 6.79 -17.69
N THR A 433 -1.82 6.30 -17.96
CA THR A 433 -1.66 5.24 -18.96
C THR A 433 -2.71 4.16 -18.68
N HIS A 434 -3.34 3.57 -19.71
CA HIS A 434 -4.41 2.56 -19.59
C HIS A 434 -3.97 1.23 -18.93
N ARG A 435 -2.90 1.29 -18.13
CA ARG A 435 -2.22 0.25 -17.41
C ARG A 435 -2.90 -0.04 -16.08
N PHE A 436 -2.99 -1.31 -15.72
CA PHE A 436 -3.44 -1.70 -14.39
C PHE A 436 -2.39 -1.36 -13.33
N LYS A 437 -2.77 -0.59 -12.32
CA LYS A 437 -2.08 -0.52 -11.02
C LYS A 437 -2.62 -1.60 -10.10
N ILE A 438 -1.95 -1.83 -8.98
CA ILE A 438 -2.36 -2.84 -8.02
C ILE A 438 -2.67 -2.26 -6.65
N HIS A 439 -3.46 -2.97 -5.88
CA HIS A 439 -3.51 -2.80 -4.43
C HIS A 439 -3.77 -4.12 -3.71
N ALA A 440 -3.05 -4.33 -2.61
CA ALA A 440 -3.20 -5.48 -1.74
C ALA A 440 -4.60 -5.51 -1.10
N TRP A 441 -5.07 -6.72 -0.80
CA TRP A 441 -6.32 -6.97 -0.08
C TRP A 441 -6.11 -8.10 0.95
N ASP A 442 -7.05 -8.26 1.89
CA ASP A 442 -7.13 -9.32 2.92
C ASP A 442 -5.80 -10.07 3.21
N PRO A 443 -4.84 -9.46 3.92
CA PRO A 443 -3.62 -10.15 4.31
C PRO A 443 -3.78 -10.88 5.65
N ASP A 444 -4.98 -11.34 5.99
CA ASP A 444 -5.30 -11.97 7.28
C ASP A 444 -4.58 -13.33 7.46
N ASP A 445 -4.29 -14.05 6.37
CA ASP A 445 -3.48 -15.28 6.35
C ASP A 445 -1.96 -15.04 6.36
N SER A 446 -1.53 -13.80 6.68
CA SER A 446 -0.13 -13.51 6.95
C SER A 446 0.40 -14.30 8.14
N PHE A 447 1.66 -14.72 8.06
CA PHE A 447 2.35 -15.54 9.05
C PHE A 447 1.77 -16.95 9.22
N GLU A 448 1.00 -17.43 8.24
CA GLU A 448 0.42 -18.76 8.22
C GLU A 448 1.06 -19.64 7.14
N THR A 449 0.89 -20.95 7.27
CA THR A 449 1.37 -21.90 6.26
C THR A 449 0.58 -21.79 4.96
N CYS A 450 1.20 -22.14 3.82
CA CYS A 450 0.49 -22.18 2.54
C CYS A 450 -0.82 -22.94 2.62
N HIS A 451 -1.87 -22.36 2.05
CA HIS A 451 -3.13 -23.05 1.86
C HIS A 451 -2.88 -24.32 1.04
N HIS A 452 -3.72 -25.35 1.26
CA HIS A 452 -3.54 -26.69 0.67
C HIS A 452 -2.14 -27.32 0.86
N GLY A 453 -1.34 -26.84 1.82
CA GLY A 453 0.04 -27.30 2.01
C GLY A 453 1.01 -26.86 0.89
N GLY A 454 0.65 -25.85 0.10
CA GLY A 454 1.49 -25.31 -0.98
C GLY A 454 1.55 -26.18 -2.23
N ILE A 455 0.60 -27.12 -2.39
CA ILE A 455 0.52 -28.00 -3.57
C ILE A 455 0.37 -27.20 -4.87
N ASP A 456 -0.29 -26.05 -4.80
CA ASP A 456 -0.58 -25.20 -5.95
C ASP A 456 0.47 -24.08 -6.15
N ALA A 457 1.44 -23.95 -5.24
CA ALA A 457 2.50 -22.94 -5.26
C ALA A 457 3.53 -23.17 -6.38
N ILE A 458 3.98 -22.07 -6.98
CA ILE A 458 4.92 -22.08 -8.11
C ILE A 458 6.36 -22.33 -7.64
N GLY A 459 6.77 -23.60 -7.69
CA GLY A 459 8.15 -24.02 -7.47
C GLY A 459 8.61 -23.93 -6.02
N SER A 460 9.81 -24.46 -5.77
CA SER A 460 10.45 -24.50 -4.45
C SER A 460 11.60 -23.49 -4.37
N PHE A 461 11.39 -22.25 -4.83
CA PHE A 461 12.38 -21.21 -4.63
C PHE A 461 12.36 -20.80 -3.15
N ASP A 462 13.51 -20.85 -2.47
CA ASP A 462 13.60 -20.51 -1.04
C ASP A 462 13.23 -19.04 -0.76
N TRP A 463 13.31 -18.18 -1.77
CA TRP A 463 12.97 -16.76 -1.72
C TRP A 463 11.53 -16.45 -2.16
N LEU A 464 10.68 -17.44 -2.46
CA LEU A 464 9.28 -17.24 -2.82
C LEU A 464 8.36 -18.00 -1.84
N TYR A 465 7.23 -17.40 -1.47
CA TYR A 465 6.30 -18.02 -0.52
C TYR A 465 4.88 -18.09 -1.09
N CYS A 466 4.29 -19.29 -1.13
CA CYS A 466 2.91 -19.60 -1.52
C CYS A 466 2.40 -18.80 -2.73
N SER A 467 3.25 -18.61 -3.74
CA SER A 467 2.90 -17.84 -4.92
C SER A 467 2.12 -18.74 -5.87
N GLU A 468 0.86 -18.41 -6.10
CA GLU A 468 -0.10 -19.31 -6.77
C GLU A 468 -0.87 -18.62 -7.90
N GLY A 469 -0.80 -17.29 -7.98
CA GLY A 469 -1.51 -16.52 -8.99
C GLY A 469 -1.08 -16.91 -10.41
N ALA A 470 -2.01 -16.85 -11.36
CA ALA A 470 -1.71 -17.18 -12.75
C ALA A 470 -0.58 -16.31 -13.33
N ILE A 471 -0.51 -15.03 -12.94
CA ILE A 471 0.54 -14.10 -13.35
C ILE A 471 1.88 -14.44 -12.68
N ASP A 472 1.88 -15.01 -11.46
CA ASP A 472 3.11 -15.37 -10.72
C ASP A 472 3.98 -16.36 -11.50
N ARG A 473 3.34 -17.26 -12.27
CA ARG A 473 3.99 -18.28 -13.11
C ARG A 473 4.96 -17.73 -14.13
N VAL A 474 4.92 -16.43 -14.43
CA VAL A 474 5.92 -15.77 -15.27
C VAL A 474 7.35 -15.94 -14.70
N LEU A 475 7.49 -16.03 -13.36
CA LEU A 475 8.77 -16.24 -12.68
C LEU A 475 9.40 -17.61 -12.97
N LEU A 476 8.61 -18.62 -13.36
CA LEU A 476 9.15 -19.93 -13.74
C LEU A 476 9.72 -19.95 -15.17
N ARG A 477 9.41 -18.93 -15.98
CA ARG A 477 9.64 -18.94 -17.43
C ARG A 477 10.62 -17.87 -17.92
N SER A 478 10.66 -16.71 -17.24
CA SER A 478 11.48 -15.57 -17.66
C SER A 478 12.56 -15.27 -16.62
N ASN A 479 13.83 -15.42 -17.03
CA ASN A 479 14.97 -15.04 -16.20
C ASN A 479 15.00 -13.53 -15.94
N ASP A 480 14.60 -12.70 -16.92
CA ASP A 480 14.49 -11.25 -16.73
C ASP A 480 13.47 -10.91 -15.61
N MET A 481 12.31 -11.57 -15.62
CA MET A 481 11.31 -11.40 -14.57
C MET A 481 11.80 -11.85 -13.19
N VAL A 482 12.58 -12.93 -13.10
CA VAL A 482 13.23 -13.35 -11.85
C VAL A 482 14.21 -12.30 -11.35
N VAL A 483 15.07 -11.76 -12.22
CA VAL A 483 16.03 -10.71 -11.83
C VAL A 483 15.28 -9.49 -11.29
N ARG A 484 14.25 -9.02 -11.98
CA ARG A 484 13.42 -7.88 -11.55
C ARG A 484 12.64 -8.16 -10.27
N TYR A 485 12.19 -9.40 -10.08
CA TYR A 485 11.59 -9.81 -8.81
C TYR A 485 12.61 -9.66 -7.69
N LEU A 486 13.82 -10.20 -7.86
CA LEU A 486 14.88 -10.13 -6.86
C LEU A 486 15.34 -8.69 -6.59
N GLU A 487 15.28 -7.79 -7.57
CA GLU A 487 15.47 -6.34 -7.37
C GLU A 487 14.39 -5.74 -6.48
N GLN A 488 13.10 -5.98 -6.78
CA GLN A 488 11.99 -5.49 -5.94
C GLN A 488 12.00 -6.14 -4.55
N PHE A 489 12.40 -7.41 -4.47
CA PHE A 489 12.56 -8.14 -3.23
C PHE A 489 13.64 -7.47 -2.37
N ASN A 490 14.83 -7.24 -2.94
CA ASN A 490 15.90 -6.47 -2.29
C ASN A 490 15.42 -5.09 -1.85
N TYR A 491 14.67 -4.37 -2.69
CA TYR A 491 14.08 -3.10 -2.29
C TYR A 491 13.19 -3.24 -1.04
N VAL A 492 12.28 -4.22 -1.01
CA VAL A 492 11.40 -4.46 0.15
C VAL A 492 12.20 -4.75 1.41
N VAL A 493 13.17 -5.67 1.36
CA VAL A 493 13.91 -6.11 2.55
C VAL A 493 15.05 -5.18 2.98
N ARG A 494 15.60 -4.36 2.08
CA ARG A 494 16.71 -3.43 2.41
C ARG A 494 16.27 -1.99 2.63
N ASN A 495 15.26 -1.52 1.89
CA ASN A 495 14.92 -0.11 1.82
C ASN A 495 13.47 0.18 2.22
N GLY A 496 12.54 -0.71 1.87
CA GLY A 496 11.11 -0.53 2.07
C GLY A 496 10.67 -0.78 3.51
N ILE A 497 10.98 -1.97 4.03
CA ILE A 497 10.61 -2.45 5.39
C ILE A 497 11.88 -2.73 6.19
N THR A 498 12.62 -1.67 6.49
CA THR A 498 13.79 -1.74 7.39
C THR A 498 13.36 -1.97 8.84
N GLU A 499 14.32 -2.21 9.73
CA GLU A 499 14.04 -2.38 11.17
C GLU A 499 13.39 -1.12 11.75
N LEU A 500 13.90 0.05 11.35
CA LEU A 500 13.38 1.35 11.76
C LEU A 500 11.95 1.57 11.23
N GLU A 501 11.73 1.30 9.95
CA GLU A 501 10.40 1.49 9.33
C GLU A 501 9.35 0.56 9.94
N LEU A 502 9.70 -0.69 10.21
CA LEU A 502 8.82 -1.63 10.90
C LEU A 502 8.55 -1.18 12.34
N ARG A 503 9.57 -0.73 13.07
CA ARG A 503 9.43 -0.19 14.44
C ARG A 503 8.49 1.00 14.46
N GLU A 504 8.59 1.93 13.51
CA GLU A 504 7.69 3.09 13.41
C GLU A 504 6.23 2.66 13.20
N ILE A 505 5.98 1.65 12.35
CA ILE A 505 4.64 1.09 12.11
C ILE A 505 4.10 0.46 13.39
N VAL A 506 4.90 -0.37 14.04
CA VAL A 506 4.53 -1.09 15.27
C VAL A 506 4.23 -0.12 16.41
N ASP A 507 5.10 0.88 16.62
CA ASP A 507 4.93 1.88 17.67
C ASP A 507 3.68 2.74 17.41
N TYR A 508 3.36 3.02 16.15
CA TYR A 508 2.11 3.70 15.79
C TYR A 508 0.88 2.85 16.13
N GLN A 509 0.90 1.57 15.75
CA GLN A 509 -0.20 0.63 16.03
C GLN A 509 -0.40 0.43 17.54
N GLU A 510 0.68 0.27 18.31
CA GLU A 510 0.65 0.17 19.78
C GLU A 510 0.02 1.41 20.41
N ARG A 511 0.40 2.62 19.96
CA ARG A 511 -0.22 3.86 20.45
C ARG A 511 -1.72 3.90 20.19
N GLU A 512 -2.19 3.42 19.04
CA GLU A 512 -3.63 3.36 18.76
C GLU A 512 -4.35 2.37 19.68
N ILE A 513 -3.79 1.18 19.89
CA ILE A 513 -4.36 0.15 20.78
C ILE A 513 -4.46 0.68 22.21
N ARG A 514 -3.38 1.24 22.76
CA ARG A 514 -3.34 1.78 24.13
C ARG A 514 -4.31 2.94 24.32
N ARG A 515 -4.46 3.79 23.31
CA ARG A 515 -5.38 4.93 23.33
C ARG A 515 -6.85 4.51 23.32
N LEU A 516 -7.18 3.39 22.65
CA LEU A 516 -8.55 2.91 22.51
C LEU A 516 -8.96 1.95 23.64
N LEU A 517 -8.08 1.09 24.13
CA LEU A 517 -8.41 0.15 25.21
C LEU A 517 -8.17 0.79 26.58
N VAL A 518 -9.03 1.72 26.97
CA VAL A 518 -8.90 2.44 28.26
C VAL A 518 -9.80 1.88 29.37
N ASN A 519 -10.85 1.14 29.01
CA ASN A 519 -11.87 0.67 29.96
C ASN A 519 -12.07 -0.85 29.87
N ASP A 520 -12.28 -1.50 31.02
CA ASP A 520 -12.43 -2.96 31.08
C ASP A 520 -13.64 -3.49 30.30
N VAL A 521 -14.67 -2.67 30.10
CA VAL A 521 -15.87 -3.08 29.33
C VAL A 521 -15.53 -3.32 27.85
N ASP A 522 -14.65 -2.49 27.27
CA ASP A 522 -14.22 -2.66 25.88
C ASP A 522 -13.32 -3.89 25.74
N ALA A 523 -12.46 -4.15 26.73
CA ALA A 523 -11.65 -5.37 26.81
C ALA A 523 -12.51 -6.64 26.95
N ARG A 524 -13.55 -6.61 27.78
CA ARG A 524 -14.52 -7.71 27.91
C ARG A 524 -15.28 -8.00 26.62
N GLY A 525 -15.44 -6.99 25.75
CA GLY A 525 -16.03 -7.13 24.42
C GLY A 525 -15.13 -7.88 23.42
N LEU A 526 -13.84 -8.07 23.71
CA LEU A 526 -12.90 -8.81 22.86
C LEU A 526 -13.02 -10.33 23.08
N GLU A 527 -14.15 -10.90 22.66
CA GLU A 527 -14.52 -12.30 22.96
C GLU A 527 -13.49 -13.33 22.49
N GLU A 528 -12.89 -13.13 21.31
CA GLU A 528 -11.91 -14.07 20.75
C GLU A 528 -10.61 -14.07 21.56
N LEU A 529 -10.16 -12.89 22.00
CA LEU A 529 -9.02 -12.76 22.89
C LEU A 529 -9.27 -13.45 24.24
N ARG A 530 -10.47 -13.29 24.81
CA ARG A 530 -10.84 -13.98 26.06
C ARG A 530 -11.02 -15.48 25.88
N LYS A 531 -11.43 -15.94 24.69
CA LYS A 531 -11.47 -17.36 24.36
C LYS A 531 -10.07 -17.96 24.31
N MET A 532 -9.08 -17.22 23.80
CA MET A 532 -7.67 -17.64 23.78
C MET A 532 -7.06 -17.59 25.18
N GLN A 533 -7.36 -16.54 25.95
CA GLN A 533 -6.83 -16.33 27.29
C GLN A 533 -7.95 -15.88 28.24
N PRO A 534 -8.64 -16.85 28.91
CA PRO A 534 -9.80 -16.56 29.74
C PRO A 534 -9.56 -15.66 30.95
N SER A 535 -8.30 -15.46 31.35
CA SER A 535 -7.93 -14.58 32.46
C SER A 535 -7.96 -13.09 32.13
N ILE A 536 -8.12 -12.72 30.85
CA ILE A 536 -8.19 -11.31 30.45
C ILE A 536 -9.56 -10.74 30.81
N ASP A 537 -9.60 -9.90 31.84
CA ASP A 537 -10.83 -9.23 32.30
C ASP A 537 -10.68 -7.71 32.42
N THR A 538 -9.45 -7.20 32.31
CA THR A 538 -9.13 -5.76 32.39
C THR A 538 -8.56 -5.20 31.07
N ALA A 539 -8.63 -3.88 30.91
CA ALA A 539 -8.01 -3.18 29.79
C ALA A 539 -6.49 -3.36 29.73
N SER A 540 -5.82 -3.35 30.89
CA SER A 540 -4.36 -3.52 30.96
C SER A 540 -3.94 -4.91 30.46
N GLU A 541 -4.59 -5.96 30.93
CA GLU A 541 -4.29 -7.34 30.50
C GLU A 541 -4.54 -7.55 29.00
N ALA A 542 -5.63 -6.96 28.48
CA ALA A 542 -5.93 -7.01 27.05
C ALA A 542 -4.86 -6.28 26.23
N ILE A 543 -4.43 -5.09 26.65
CA ILE A 543 -3.35 -4.33 26.01
C ILE A 543 -2.07 -5.16 26.01
N ASP A 544 -1.66 -5.71 27.16
CA ASP A 544 -0.39 -6.44 27.27
C ASP A 544 -0.38 -7.68 26.37
N SER A 545 -1.51 -8.40 26.28
CA SER A 545 -1.65 -9.56 25.38
C SER A 545 -1.59 -9.16 23.90
N ILE A 546 -2.33 -8.12 23.49
CA ILE A 546 -2.36 -7.65 22.10
C ILE A 546 -1.00 -7.08 21.67
N VAL A 547 -0.42 -6.19 22.49
CA VAL A 547 0.88 -5.57 22.22
C VAL A 547 1.99 -6.61 22.25
N GLY A 548 1.92 -7.61 23.14
CA GLY A 548 2.84 -8.74 23.15
C GLY A 548 2.87 -9.49 21.82
N SER A 549 1.71 -9.80 21.24
CA SER A 549 1.62 -10.42 19.90
C SER A 549 2.13 -9.49 18.80
N LEU A 550 1.80 -8.20 18.84
CA LEU A 550 2.34 -7.22 17.88
C LEU A 550 3.88 -7.19 17.89
N ARG A 551 4.50 -7.18 19.08
CA ARG A 551 5.96 -7.22 19.24
C ARG A 551 6.57 -8.56 18.84
N TYR A 552 5.84 -9.66 19.02
CA TYR A 552 6.23 -10.96 18.48
C TYR A 552 6.32 -10.92 16.94
N TYR A 553 5.30 -10.39 16.26
CA TYR A 553 5.32 -10.27 14.79
C TYR A 553 6.39 -9.30 14.29
N GLU A 554 6.66 -8.22 15.01
CA GLU A 554 7.80 -7.34 14.73
C GLU A 554 9.13 -8.10 14.72
N ASN A 555 9.36 -8.91 15.76
CA ASN A 555 10.57 -9.73 15.87
C ASN A 555 10.62 -10.80 14.76
N LEU A 556 9.49 -11.43 14.44
CA LEU A 556 9.39 -12.44 13.40
C LEU A 556 9.69 -11.87 12.01
N VAL A 557 9.10 -10.72 11.64
CA VAL A 557 9.40 -10.04 10.37
C VAL A 557 10.89 -9.65 10.31
N ASN A 558 11.46 -9.10 11.37
CA ASN A 558 12.87 -8.75 11.42
C ASN A 558 13.78 -10.00 11.28
N PHE A 559 13.42 -11.11 11.91
CA PHE A 559 14.13 -12.38 11.79
C PHE A 559 14.09 -12.89 10.35
N ARG A 560 12.90 -12.97 9.75
CA ARG A 560 12.73 -13.40 8.35
C ARG A 560 13.46 -12.50 7.38
N ARG A 561 13.38 -11.18 7.55
CA ARG A 561 14.12 -10.22 6.73
C ARG A 561 15.61 -10.50 6.73
N ARG A 562 16.20 -10.78 7.90
CA ARG A 562 17.63 -11.12 8.00
C ARG A 562 17.97 -12.45 7.34
N ALA A 563 17.11 -13.46 7.47
CA ALA A 563 17.30 -14.73 6.78
C ALA A 563 17.23 -14.54 5.25
N LEU A 564 16.25 -13.80 4.74
CA LEU A 564 16.06 -13.51 3.31
C LEU A 564 17.18 -12.64 2.72
N LEU A 565 17.77 -11.73 3.50
CA LEU A 565 18.93 -10.93 3.06
C LEU A 565 20.21 -11.76 2.86
N ARG A 566 20.25 -12.98 3.41
CA ARG A 566 21.34 -13.95 3.26
C ARG A 566 21.10 -14.94 2.13
N ASP A 567 19.90 -14.97 1.56
CA ASP A 567 19.59 -15.83 0.42
C ASP A 567 20.57 -15.54 -0.73
N ARG A 568 21.06 -16.63 -1.35
CA ARG A 568 22.11 -16.52 -2.36
C ARG A 568 21.66 -15.71 -3.56
N ASP A 569 20.48 -16.02 -4.08
CA ASP A 569 20.01 -15.49 -5.35
C ASP A 569 19.64 -14.02 -5.16
N VAL A 570 19.01 -13.71 -4.01
CA VAL A 570 18.75 -12.34 -3.56
C VAL A 570 20.04 -11.54 -3.45
N TYR A 571 21.11 -12.15 -2.93
CA TYR A 571 22.40 -11.50 -2.87
C TYR A 571 23.04 -11.30 -4.25
N ALA A 572 22.98 -12.28 -5.15
CA ALA A 572 23.65 -12.22 -6.44
C ALA A 572 23.19 -11.03 -7.31
N VAL A 573 21.92 -10.63 -7.19
CA VAL A 573 21.34 -9.48 -7.90
C VAL A 573 21.69 -8.14 -7.25
N TRP A 574 22.17 -8.14 -6.01
CA TRP A 574 22.55 -6.92 -5.31
C TRP A 574 24.01 -6.57 -5.59
N ASP A 575 24.24 -5.46 -6.32
CA ASP A 575 25.59 -4.95 -6.61
C ASP A 575 26.31 -4.46 -5.32
N PRO A 576 27.31 -5.21 -4.81
CA PRO A 576 28.02 -4.85 -3.58
C PRO A 576 29.04 -3.73 -3.79
N ALA A 577 29.24 -3.23 -5.02
CA ALA A 577 30.23 -2.18 -5.30
C ALA A 577 30.00 -0.87 -4.51
N SER A 578 28.85 -0.72 -3.84
CA SER A 578 28.51 0.45 -3.02
C SER A 578 28.63 0.24 -1.50
N SER A 579 28.91 -0.95 -0.99
CA SER A 579 29.01 -1.21 0.46
C SER A 579 30.18 -2.14 0.80
N THR A 580 31.22 -1.54 1.41
CA THR A 580 32.48 -2.13 1.91
C THR A 580 33.33 -2.92 0.89
N GLU A 581 34.51 -2.37 0.55
CA GLU A 581 35.52 -3.05 -0.28
C GLU A 581 35.94 -4.39 0.34
N TRP A 582 36.10 -5.41 -0.50
CA TRP A 582 36.68 -6.68 -0.11
C TRP A 582 38.14 -6.46 0.34
N THR A 583 38.46 -6.93 1.54
CA THR A 583 39.81 -6.88 2.11
C THR A 583 40.54 -8.17 1.83
N LYS A 584 41.73 -8.09 1.24
CA LYS A 584 42.57 -9.27 1.00
C LYS A 584 43.24 -9.72 2.29
N LEU A 585 43.03 -10.98 2.67
CA LEU A 585 43.84 -11.64 3.68
C LEU A 585 45.05 -12.29 3.02
N ASN A 586 46.23 -11.99 3.58
CA ASN A 586 47.48 -12.61 3.14
C ASN A 586 47.47 -14.09 3.52
N SER A 587 47.45 -14.94 2.51
CA SER A 587 47.61 -16.38 2.63
C SER A 587 48.71 -16.81 1.66
N THR A 588 49.57 -17.72 2.10
CA THR A 588 50.70 -18.21 1.30
C THR A 588 50.27 -19.12 0.15
N CYS A 589 49.00 -19.47 0.07
CA CYS A 589 48.50 -20.58 -0.75
C CYS A 589 47.35 -20.18 -1.68
N ILE A 590 46.33 -19.52 -1.13
CA ILE A 590 45.08 -19.16 -1.80
C ILE A 590 44.70 -17.73 -1.42
N PRO A 591 44.45 -16.82 -2.37
CA PRO A 591 43.93 -15.50 -2.02
C PRO A 591 42.55 -15.64 -1.40
N ILE A 592 42.39 -15.09 -0.19
CA ILE A 592 41.10 -15.03 0.50
C ILE A 592 40.71 -13.56 0.57
N ASP A 593 39.58 -13.24 -0.04
CA ASP A 593 38.95 -11.94 0.11
C ASP A 593 37.95 -12.02 1.26
N VAL A 594 37.94 -11.03 2.13
CA VAL A 594 37.02 -10.95 3.26
C VAL A 594 36.19 -9.69 3.20
N GLN A 595 34.91 -9.83 3.49
CA GLN A 595 33.98 -8.71 3.59
C GLN A 595 33.14 -8.85 4.84
N ALA A 596 33.07 -7.79 5.64
CA ALA A 596 32.09 -7.69 6.70
C ALA A 596 30.81 -7.04 6.18
N ARG A 597 29.67 -7.57 6.61
CA ARG A 597 28.34 -7.18 6.15
C ARG A 597 27.47 -6.70 7.27
N SER A 598 26.66 -5.71 6.93
CA SER A 598 25.68 -5.11 7.82
C SER A 598 24.31 -5.29 7.18
N TYR A 599 23.34 -5.83 7.93
CA TYR A 599 21.96 -5.98 7.46
C TYR A 599 21.06 -4.94 8.11
N SER A 600 21.02 -4.95 9.44
CA SER A 600 20.34 -3.93 10.26
C SER A 600 21.25 -3.33 11.34
N LYS A 601 22.30 -4.05 11.71
CA LYS A 601 23.38 -3.59 12.59
C LYS A 601 24.69 -3.74 11.84
N VAL A 602 25.69 -2.99 12.28
CA VAL A 602 27.04 -3.07 11.73
C VAL A 602 27.55 -4.50 11.87
N ASP A 603 28.31 -4.99 10.89
CA ASP A 603 29.21 -6.13 11.08
C ASP A 603 28.49 -7.42 11.58
N GLN A 604 27.34 -7.78 11.02
CA GLN A 604 26.51 -8.94 11.41
C GLN A 604 26.89 -10.26 10.74
N GLU A 605 27.66 -10.20 9.66
CA GLU A 605 28.11 -11.39 8.93
C GLU A 605 29.49 -11.14 8.33
N ILE A 606 30.31 -12.19 8.33
CA ILE A 606 31.61 -12.19 7.65
C ILE A 606 31.53 -13.12 6.46
N LEU A 607 31.89 -12.59 5.30
CA LEU A 607 32.06 -13.37 4.10
C LEU A 607 33.52 -13.64 3.80
N LEU A 608 33.81 -14.87 3.43
CA LEU A 608 35.11 -15.32 2.94
C LEU A 608 34.92 -15.78 1.51
N ARG A 609 35.53 -15.10 0.55
CA ARG A 609 35.55 -15.48 -0.85
C ARG A 609 36.89 -16.12 -1.17
N LEU A 610 36.84 -17.36 -1.64
CA LEU A 610 38.01 -18.13 -2.05
C LEU A 610 37.98 -18.35 -3.56
N ASN A 611 39.09 -17.98 -4.20
CA ASN A 611 39.32 -18.23 -5.63
C ASN A 611 40.42 -19.29 -5.75
N HIS A 612 40.06 -20.54 -5.96
CA HIS A 612 41.03 -21.62 -6.09
C HIS A 612 40.60 -22.74 -7.02
N THR A 613 41.59 -23.48 -7.53
CA THR A 613 41.44 -24.71 -8.31
C THR A 613 42.26 -25.81 -7.63
N GLY A 614 41.58 -26.83 -7.09
CA GLY A 614 42.21 -27.99 -6.45
C GLY A 614 41.89 -28.14 -4.95
N SER A 615 42.58 -29.10 -4.32
CA SER A 615 42.35 -29.47 -2.91
C SER A 615 43.13 -28.58 -1.95
N PHE A 616 42.47 -28.13 -0.87
CA PHE A 616 43.05 -27.26 0.15
C PHE A 616 42.46 -27.51 1.53
N ALA A 617 43.19 -27.11 2.57
CA ALA A 617 42.68 -26.98 3.93
C ALA A 617 43.26 -25.73 4.60
N LEU A 618 42.38 -24.86 5.08
CA LEU A 618 42.67 -23.56 5.66
C LEU A 618 42.06 -23.45 7.05
N ASN A 619 42.75 -22.77 7.95
CA ASN A 619 42.24 -22.36 9.24
C ASN A 619 42.19 -20.83 9.28
N VAL A 620 40.99 -20.26 9.40
CA VAL A 620 40.74 -18.81 9.47
C VAL A 620 40.34 -18.47 10.90
N SER A 621 41.24 -17.90 11.69
CA SER A 621 40.91 -17.41 13.03
C SER A 621 40.03 -16.16 12.92
N PHE A 622 39.09 -15.99 13.84
CA PHE A 622 38.31 -14.76 13.98
C PHE A 622 38.06 -14.44 15.45
N ASP A 623 37.78 -13.17 15.79
CA ASP A 623 37.35 -12.78 17.14
C ASP A 623 35.89 -13.22 17.36
N PRO A 624 35.62 -14.17 18.29
CA PRO A 624 34.26 -14.65 18.57
C PRO A 624 33.44 -13.69 19.44
N THR A 625 33.98 -12.52 19.78
CA THR A 625 33.26 -11.50 20.55
C THR A 625 32.12 -10.92 19.72
N VAL A 626 30.91 -10.90 20.26
CA VAL A 626 29.73 -10.31 19.62
C VAL A 626 29.10 -9.22 20.48
N VAL A 627 28.35 -8.30 19.84
CA VAL A 627 27.65 -7.17 20.46
C VAL A 627 26.16 -7.46 20.54
N PHE A 628 25.62 -7.43 21.76
CA PHE A 628 24.20 -7.55 22.05
C PHE A 628 23.77 -6.45 23.03
N GLU A 629 22.76 -5.66 22.66
CA GLU A 629 22.19 -4.59 23.50
C GLU A 629 23.24 -3.65 24.14
N ASN A 630 24.21 -3.20 23.34
CA ASN A 630 25.34 -2.35 23.76
C ASN A 630 26.32 -3.01 24.76
N SER A 631 26.21 -4.32 24.98
CA SER A 631 27.18 -5.13 25.71
C SER A 631 27.91 -6.07 24.76
N THR A 632 29.09 -6.56 25.17
CA THR A 632 29.85 -7.56 24.41
C THR A 632 30.00 -8.85 25.20
N TYR A 633 29.92 -9.99 24.53
CA TYR A 633 30.25 -11.29 25.11
C TYR A 633 30.98 -12.18 24.11
N ILE A 634 31.70 -13.18 24.61
CA ILE A 634 32.37 -14.19 23.80
C ILE A 634 31.34 -15.26 23.46
N ALA A 635 30.94 -15.35 22.19
CA ALA A 635 30.00 -16.37 21.73
C ALA A 635 30.67 -17.75 21.64
N THR A 636 29.89 -18.78 21.91
CA THR A 636 30.30 -20.19 21.83
C THR A 636 30.24 -20.69 20.39
N GLN A 637 30.94 -21.80 20.10
CA GLN A 637 30.91 -22.44 18.77
C GLN A 637 29.48 -22.71 18.27
N GLU A 638 28.57 -23.15 19.14
CA GLU A 638 27.18 -23.50 18.79
C GLU A 638 26.32 -22.29 18.39
N GLU A 639 26.77 -21.08 18.76
CA GLU A 639 26.11 -19.84 18.41
C GLU A 639 26.53 -19.30 17.05
N PHE A 640 27.53 -19.91 16.39
CA PHE A 640 27.90 -19.56 15.02
C PHE A 640 27.32 -20.53 14.01
N VAL A 641 27.03 -20.00 12.83
CA VAL A 641 26.57 -20.77 11.68
C VAL A 641 27.48 -20.42 10.51
N LEU A 642 27.97 -21.47 9.84
CA LEU A 642 28.80 -21.40 8.66
C LEU A 642 28.09 -22.07 7.50
N GLU A 643 27.93 -21.33 6.41
CA GLU A 643 27.26 -21.80 5.19
C GLU A 643 28.17 -21.53 3.99
N ALA A 644 28.25 -22.51 3.09
CA ALA A 644 29.04 -22.42 1.87
C ALA A 644 28.11 -22.35 0.64
N TRP A 645 28.38 -21.40 -0.25
CA TRP A 645 27.57 -21.17 -1.43
C TRP A 645 28.41 -20.69 -2.60
N SER A 646 28.05 -21.15 -3.80
CA SER A 646 28.65 -20.74 -5.07
C SER A 646 27.64 -19.92 -5.86
N LEU A 647 28.09 -18.82 -6.44
CA LEU A 647 27.26 -17.90 -7.25
C LEU A 647 26.94 -18.46 -8.65
N SER A 648 27.64 -19.50 -9.09
CA SER A 648 27.55 -20.00 -10.48
C SER A 648 27.21 -21.48 -10.62
N VAL A 649 27.23 -22.26 -9.53
CA VAL A 649 26.97 -23.72 -9.53
C VAL A 649 26.37 -24.12 -8.17
N GLU A 650 25.67 -25.25 -8.07
CA GLU A 650 25.43 -25.91 -6.78
C GLU A 650 26.74 -26.12 -6.02
N THR A 651 26.73 -25.87 -4.70
CA THR A 651 27.92 -26.04 -3.87
C THR A 651 28.38 -27.50 -3.92
N PRO A 652 29.59 -27.79 -4.42
CA PRO A 652 30.10 -29.16 -4.52
C PRO A 652 30.12 -29.84 -3.14
N SER A 653 29.67 -31.09 -3.06
CA SER A 653 29.67 -31.88 -1.81
C SER A 653 31.07 -32.15 -1.25
N CYS A 654 32.12 -31.95 -2.05
CA CYS A 654 33.52 -32.08 -1.66
C CYS A 654 34.09 -30.85 -0.94
N ILE A 655 33.24 -29.86 -0.64
CA ILE A 655 33.57 -28.67 0.14
C ILE A 655 33.00 -28.81 1.55
N GLU A 656 33.87 -28.66 2.56
CA GLU A 656 33.48 -28.73 3.96
C GLU A 656 33.95 -27.49 4.72
N GLY A 657 33.18 -27.12 5.74
CA GLY A 657 33.48 -26.04 6.65
C GLY A 657 32.99 -26.36 8.05
N VAL A 658 33.80 -26.05 9.07
CA VAL A 658 33.42 -26.19 10.47
C VAL A 658 33.87 -24.95 11.24
N VAL A 659 32.98 -24.40 12.06
CA VAL A 659 33.33 -23.36 13.05
C VAL A 659 33.74 -24.06 14.34
N SER A 660 34.77 -23.54 15.00
CA SER A 660 35.20 -23.91 16.35
C SER A 660 35.52 -22.64 17.17
N ASP A 661 36.03 -22.80 18.40
CA ASP A 661 36.25 -21.72 19.37
C ASP A 661 37.23 -20.64 18.84
N GLY A 662 36.69 -19.66 18.11
CA GLY A 662 37.43 -18.54 17.53
C GLY A 662 38.16 -18.86 16.21
N PHE A 663 37.81 -19.96 15.53
CA PHE A 663 38.39 -20.27 14.22
C PHE A 663 37.45 -21.06 13.31
N ILE A 664 37.68 -20.94 12.01
CA ILE A 664 36.91 -21.59 10.94
C ILE A 664 37.87 -22.49 10.17
N VAL A 665 37.58 -23.79 10.16
CA VAL A 665 38.28 -24.75 9.31
C VAL A 665 37.52 -24.87 8.00
N ILE A 666 38.20 -24.61 6.88
CA ILE A 666 37.63 -24.72 5.54
C ILE A 666 38.49 -25.67 4.72
N SER A 667 37.87 -26.67 4.10
CA SER A 667 38.58 -27.60 3.22
C SER A 667 37.81 -27.90 1.95
N SER A 668 38.56 -28.18 0.89
CA SER A 668 38.07 -28.71 -0.38
C SER A 668 38.91 -29.93 -0.75
N VAL A 669 38.26 -31.03 -1.11
CA VAL A 669 38.92 -32.26 -1.60
C VAL A 669 38.48 -32.56 -3.04
N CYS A 670 38.09 -31.54 -3.79
CA CYS A 670 37.55 -31.72 -5.13
C CYS A 670 38.66 -32.00 -6.16
N ASP A 671 38.57 -33.12 -6.88
CA ASP A 671 39.44 -33.44 -8.02
C ASP A 671 39.17 -32.47 -9.18
N ASN A 672 40.01 -31.45 -9.40
CA ASN A 672 40.07 -30.51 -10.55
C ASN A 672 38.75 -29.93 -11.13
N GLN A 673 37.58 -30.20 -10.54
CA GLN A 673 36.26 -29.95 -11.15
C GLN A 673 35.57 -28.69 -10.62
N VAL A 674 36.08 -28.06 -9.56
CA VAL A 674 35.52 -26.80 -9.06
C VAL A 674 36.30 -25.65 -9.68
N THR A 675 35.74 -25.09 -10.75
CA THR A 675 36.19 -23.82 -11.33
C THR A 675 35.18 -22.75 -10.95
N GLY A 676 35.51 -21.93 -9.94
CA GLY A 676 34.63 -20.86 -9.48
C GLY A 676 35.00 -20.29 -8.11
N SER A 677 34.49 -19.10 -7.81
CA SER A 677 34.58 -18.48 -6.49
C SER A 677 33.61 -19.14 -5.52
N VAL A 678 34.11 -19.66 -4.40
CA VAL A 678 33.26 -20.17 -3.31
C VAL A 678 33.18 -19.10 -2.24
N ILE A 679 31.96 -18.82 -1.77
CA ILE A 679 31.70 -17.88 -0.69
C ILE A 679 31.29 -18.67 0.56
N TYR A 680 31.95 -18.38 1.66
CA TYR A 680 31.53 -18.84 2.99
C TYR A 680 30.94 -17.66 3.74
N SER A 681 29.76 -17.87 4.32
CA SER A 681 29.11 -16.94 5.22
C SER A 681 29.27 -17.44 6.65
N VAL A 682 29.80 -16.60 7.52
CA VAL A 682 29.88 -16.82 8.96
C VAL A 682 29.03 -15.77 9.65
N HIS A 683 28.07 -16.21 10.45
CA HIS A 683 27.22 -15.31 11.22
C HIS A 683 26.84 -15.92 12.56
N HIS A 684 26.42 -15.04 13.47
CA HIS A 684 25.87 -15.45 14.74
C HIS A 684 24.41 -15.89 14.56
N ARG A 685 24.00 -17.01 15.16
CA ARG A 685 22.64 -17.59 15.09
C ARG A 685 21.55 -16.60 15.48
N PHE A 686 21.87 -15.68 16.39
CA PHE A 686 20.96 -14.62 16.85
C PHE A 686 21.20 -13.26 16.16
N TYR A 687 22.03 -13.22 15.11
CA TYR A 687 22.32 -12.02 14.32
C TYR A 687 22.91 -10.85 15.13
N HIS A 688 23.71 -11.18 16.15
CA HIS A 688 24.51 -10.20 16.88
C HIS A 688 25.65 -9.71 16.00
N SER A 689 26.07 -8.46 16.18
CA SER A 689 27.21 -7.89 15.45
C SER A 689 28.50 -8.50 15.98
N PHE A 690 29.49 -8.76 15.14
CA PHE A 690 30.84 -9.09 15.58
C PHE A 690 31.51 -7.84 16.15
N ALA A 691 32.14 -7.96 17.32
CA ALA A 691 33.00 -6.92 17.86
C ALA A 691 34.38 -7.03 17.18
N ASN A 692 34.97 -5.90 16.79
CA ASN A 692 36.35 -5.81 16.29
C ASN A 692 36.65 -6.30 14.87
N ILE A 693 35.66 -6.54 14.01
CA ILE A 693 35.88 -6.98 12.62
C ILE A 693 36.89 -6.13 11.84
N ASN A 694 36.87 -4.81 12.04
CA ASN A 694 37.74 -3.85 11.34
C ASN A 694 39.16 -3.74 11.95
N SER A 695 39.47 -4.54 12.97
CA SER A 695 40.82 -4.59 13.53
C SER A 695 41.75 -5.37 12.59
N PRO A 696 42.95 -4.89 12.25
CA PRO A 696 43.91 -5.61 11.40
C PRO A 696 44.42 -6.94 12.00
N ARG A 697 43.97 -7.31 13.21
CA ARG A 697 44.22 -8.60 13.88
C ARG A 697 42.94 -9.45 14.06
N SER A 698 41.79 -9.00 13.56
CA SER A 698 40.51 -9.67 13.75
C SER A 698 40.44 -11.01 13.06
N MET A 699 41.13 -11.15 11.92
CA MET A 699 41.23 -12.41 11.19
C MET A 699 42.66 -12.73 10.77
N THR A 700 43.06 -13.99 10.97
CA THR A 700 44.35 -14.52 10.49
C THR A 700 44.14 -15.85 9.80
N VAL A 701 44.92 -16.10 8.75
CA VAL A 701 44.80 -17.33 7.94
C VAL A 701 46.04 -18.17 8.17
N GLN A 702 45.84 -19.43 8.54
CA GLN A 702 46.88 -20.45 8.64
C GLN A 702 46.58 -21.58 7.65
N THR A 703 47.55 -21.89 6.78
CA THR A 703 47.42 -23.01 5.84
C THR A 703 47.68 -24.32 6.57
N MET A 704 46.72 -25.25 6.49
CA MET A 704 46.86 -26.58 7.09
C MET A 704 47.39 -27.61 6.09
N ARG A 705 46.89 -27.63 4.84
CA ARG A 705 47.36 -28.52 3.75
C ARG A 705 47.03 -27.98 2.35
N GLY A 706 47.83 -28.40 1.36
CA GLY A 706 47.52 -28.37 -0.08
C GLY A 706 47.68 -27.02 -0.77
N CYS A 707 48.70 -26.87 -1.62
CA CYS A 707 48.86 -25.76 -2.59
C CYS A 707 49.29 -26.31 -3.97
N GLY A 708 48.64 -27.38 -4.44
CA GLY A 708 48.95 -27.98 -5.74
C GLY A 708 50.11 -28.99 -5.75
N VAL A 709 50.32 -29.75 -4.68
CA VAL A 709 51.08 -31.01 -4.80
C VAL A 709 50.04 -32.12 -4.91
N SER A 710 49.96 -32.74 -6.09
CA SER A 710 49.28 -34.02 -6.27
C SER A 710 49.67 -34.94 -5.12
N ILE A 711 48.69 -35.46 -4.39
CA ILE A 711 48.93 -36.56 -3.46
C ILE A 711 49.46 -37.77 -4.26
#